data_AF-A0A538PR12-F1
#
_entry.id   AF-A0A538PR12-F1
#
_cell.length_a   1.000
_cell.length_b   1.000
_cell.length_c   1.000
_cell.angle_alpha   90.00
_cell.angle_beta   90.00
_cell.angle_gamma   90.00
#
_symmetry.space_group_name_H-M   'P 1'
#
loop_
_entity.id
_entity.type
_entity.pdbx_description
1 polymer ?
#
loop_
_entity_poly.entity_id
_entity_poly.type
_entity_poly.pdbx_seq_one_letter_code
_entity_poly.pdbx_strand_id
1 'polypeptide(L)'
;MYFFVLPMSIGDCHSGLKNLDDARQVYASVLPYPFLNKTTEVVTVWTRLAQSYLDLGDQAYRNARDSVAGFAAAKAQYENIVRADRSLTAASPLYADAKFAAIKARVTAFLAAPDPTQVQDNPAILTIVLQAAQKLAQIQAELNFFGFAAGYAPPFSFEYVQNTARLLAQHAGETEQRYIQFKSQAENEQFRRDQLSQQAEVARQSVVLEQLGVSEALRGVDVASASLSYAAVQVTVAKQAEQDFNNTRNEMLALTATDAWAQAASVGKDDEVKLTAHGFGYYSATDKRRSAVIQDLALRRTRLSQDLEAARLHRAITSAQAYQVVAQQQLAQAQARVNVARQRVQIAALQQRQAEENRDFLDMREFGARLWYQLAQQARRLMQRYLDMATEVAFLMERAYNAETERGLHLIRYDYQHTASGNLMGADQLMADIESFTHDHLVTTRSKKNPVKRTISLADSYPTQFQRLLTTGSCTFETVLGDFDRYHPGLYLAKLRNVELRFVGLAGAEAIAGTLRNIGVSRFRSLDGSVAARLYPADVMVLSQFQIREDALEFRFNPNELRLFENNGIETLWQLDLPPGANDFDAGDILDVQPVLYYDGFFDPKLETTIRAALPASGGASRVVSMKLAAPDELFYLANQGQAELVFDAADFPRFQKDLVRGRATIQLSGAAARGIKLRLTSVALGHELLLTADADGNISDAAAGSPLAQLRNHPVVDTWQIAIRGDDNPQLVHGGVLDLGGLGDLKVFFEYKFNYR
;
A
#
# COMPACT_ATOMS: atom_id res chain seq x y z
N MET A 1 -5.73 -19.93 30.11
CA MET A 1 -6.41 -18.99 29.19
C MET A 1 -5.88 -17.55 29.36
N TYR A 2 -5.84 -17.00 30.58
CA TYR A 2 -5.47 -15.60 30.84
C TYR A 2 -4.05 -15.19 30.36
N PHE A 3 -3.03 -16.03 30.56
CA PHE A 3 -1.62 -15.68 30.29
C PHE A 3 -1.17 -15.79 28.82
N PHE A 4 -2.01 -16.34 27.94
CA PHE A 4 -1.73 -16.46 26.51
C PHE A 4 -2.75 -15.66 25.68
N VAL A 5 -4.04 -15.94 25.86
CA VAL A 5 -5.10 -15.39 25.00
C VAL A 5 -5.20 -13.88 25.14
N LEU A 6 -5.14 -13.33 26.37
CA LEU A 6 -5.28 -11.88 26.57
C LEU A 6 -4.09 -11.10 25.99
N PRO A 7 -2.81 -11.42 26.31
CA PRO A 7 -1.70 -10.74 25.67
C PRO A 7 -1.71 -10.86 24.15
N MET A 8 -2.02 -12.04 23.59
CA MET A 8 -2.09 -12.20 22.14
C MET A 8 -3.18 -11.32 21.51
N SER A 9 -4.37 -11.24 22.12
CA SER A 9 -5.44 -10.34 21.65
C SER A 9 -5.07 -8.87 21.78
N ILE A 10 -4.40 -8.47 22.87
CA ILE A 10 -3.91 -7.09 23.05
C ILE A 10 -2.86 -6.76 21.99
N GLY A 11 -1.92 -7.68 21.71
CA GLY A 11 -0.95 -7.54 20.65
C GLY A 11 -1.60 -7.43 19.26
N ASP A 12 -2.62 -8.25 18.97
CA ASP A 12 -3.40 -8.18 17.72
C ASP A 12 -4.10 -6.81 17.58
N CYS A 13 -4.60 -6.23 18.68
CA CYS A 13 -5.16 -4.87 18.70
C CYS A 13 -4.08 -3.81 18.37
N HIS A 14 -2.92 -3.85 19.04
CA HIS A 14 -1.81 -2.93 18.73
C HIS A 14 -1.35 -3.06 17.28
N SER A 15 -1.22 -4.30 16.78
CA SER A 15 -0.87 -4.58 15.40
C SER A 15 -1.92 -4.05 14.42
N GLY A 16 -3.21 -4.17 14.76
CA GLY A 16 -4.33 -3.64 13.97
C GLY A 16 -4.38 -2.11 13.95
N LEU A 17 -3.90 -1.47 15.01
CA LEU A 17 -3.66 -0.02 15.11
C LEU A 17 -2.32 0.42 14.49
N LYS A 18 -1.50 -0.52 14.01
CA LYS A 18 -0.16 -0.29 13.46
C LYS A 18 0.86 0.28 14.45
N ASN A 19 0.62 0.10 15.76
CA ASN A 19 1.63 0.30 16.81
C ASN A 19 2.50 -0.96 16.92
N LEU A 20 3.36 -1.17 15.93
CA LEU A 20 4.10 -2.43 15.76
C LEU A 20 5.15 -2.67 16.86
N ASP A 21 5.72 -1.62 17.44
CA ASP A 21 6.66 -1.72 18.55
C ASP A 21 5.98 -2.29 19.81
N ASP A 22 4.84 -1.71 20.20
CA ASP A 22 4.04 -2.19 21.33
C ASP A 22 3.55 -3.62 21.08
N ALA A 23 3.09 -3.91 19.86
CA ALA A 23 2.60 -5.24 19.48
C ALA A 23 3.69 -6.31 19.72
N ARG A 24 4.92 -6.07 19.26
CA ARG A 24 6.05 -7.00 19.46
C ARG A 24 6.37 -7.21 20.94
N GLN A 25 6.39 -6.14 21.73
CA GLN A 25 6.65 -6.23 23.17
C GLN A 25 5.59 -7.07 23.87
N VAL A 26 4.32 -6.87 23.52
CA VAL A 26 3.20 -7.64 24.08
C VAL A 26 3.28 -9.11 23.64
N TYR A 27 3.56 -9.42 22.37
CA TYR A 27 3.75 -10.81 21.94
C TYR A 27 4.93 -11.48 22.65
N ALA A 28 6.05 -10.79 22.81
CA ALA A 28 7.22 -11.31 23.51
C ALA A 28 6.93 -11.57 24.99
N SER A 29 6.04 -10.79 25.63
CA SER A 29 5.66 -10.95 27.04
C SER A 29 4.99 -12.30 27.37
N VAL A 30 4.55 -13.04 26.33
CA VAL A 30 3.97 -14.38 26.47
C VAL A 30 5.03 -15.46 26.67
N LEU A 31 6.26 -15.24 26.18
CA LEU A 31 7.33 -16.25 26.19
C LEU A 31 7.74 -16.74 27.60
N PRO A 32 7.75 -15.92 28.66
CA PRO A 32 8.02 -16.40 30.02
C PRO A 32 7.01 -17.42 30.56
N TYR A 33 5.83 -17.59 29.94
CA TYR A 33 4.81 -18.50 30.41
C TYR A 33 5.26 -19.98 30.31
N PRO A 34 5.33 -20.75 31.43
CA PRO A 34 5.93 -22.09 31.42
C PRO A 34 5.11 -23.15 30.66
N PHE A 35 3.79 -22.97 30.58
CA PHE A 35 2.85 -23.98 30.06
C PHE A 35 2.42 -23.72 28.62
N LEU A 36 3.20 -22.95 27.86
CA LEU A 36 2.91 -22.66 26.47
C LEU A 36 2.92 -23.95 25.62
N ASN A 37 1.88 -24.17 24.81
CA ASN A 37 1.83 -25.32 23.92
C ASN A 37 2.89 -25.20 22.81
N LYS A 38 3.86 -26.12 22.81
CA LYS A 38 4.99 -26.13 21.88
C LYS A 38 4.61 -26.36 20.41
N THR A 39 3.46 -26.98 20.15
CA THR A 39 3.04 -27.33 18.79
C THR A 39 2.20 -26.25 18.11
N THR A 40 1.37 -25.53 18.87
CA THR A 40 0.41 -24.56 18.32
C THR A 40 0.70 -23.14 18.80
N GLU A 41 0.70 -22.91 20.11
CA GLU A 41 0.85 -21.58 20.70
C GLU A 41 2.22 -20.95 20.41
N VAL A 42 3.32 -21.72 20.50
CA VAL A 42 4.66 -21.25 20.13
C VAL A 42 4.70 -20.79 18.66
N VAL A 43 4.07 -21.54 17.76
CA VAL A 43 4.01 -21.20 16.33
C VAL A 43 3.23 -19.90 16.11
N THR A 44 2.11 -19.72 16.81
CA THR A 44 1.32 -18.48 16.75
C THR A 44 2.10 -17.28 17.28
N VAL A 45 2.79 -17.40 18.42
CA VAL A 45 3.64 -16.32 18.95
C VAL A 45 4.73 -15.98 17.94
N TRP A 46 5.44 -17.00 17.42
CA TRP A 46 6.52 -16.79 16.46
C TRP A 46 6.02 -16.07 15.21
N THR A 47 4.92 -16.55 14.61
CA THR A 47 4.37 -15.97 13.36
C THR A 47 3.91 -14.53 13.57
N ARG A 48 3.27 -14.19 14.69
CA ARG A 48 2.87 -12.82 15.00
C ARG A 48 4.07 -11.90 15.19
N LEU A 49 5.06 -12.35 15.95
CA LEU A 49 6.28 -11.59 16.21
C LEU A 49 7.08 -11.38 14.91
N ALA A 50 7.19 -12.42 14.08
CA ALA A 50 7.87 -12.34 12.78
C ALA A 50 7.14 -11.42 11.80
N GLN A 51 5.81 -11.47 11.74
CA GLN A 51 5.02 -10.54 10.93
C GLN A 51 5.24 -9.09 11.38
N SER A 52 5.29 -8.82 12.69
CA SER A 52 5.54 -7.45 13.16
C SER A 52 6.96 -6.94 12.80
N TYR A 53 7.97 -7.81 12.78
CA TYR A 53 9.30 -7.43 12.28
C TYR A 53 9.29 -7.15 10.76
N LEU A 54 8.56 -7.96 10.00
CA LEU A 54 8.40 -7.77 8.57
C LEU A 54 7.71 -6.43 8.27
N ASP A 55 6.59 -6.16 8.93
CA ASP A 55 5.82 -4.91 8.78
C ASP A 55 6.67 -3.67 9.15
N LEU A 56 7.51 -3.76 10.20
CA LEU A 56 8.44 -2.67 10.57
C LEU A 56 9.54 -2.47 9.54
N GLY A 57 10.07 -3.57 8.99
CA GLY A 57 11.02 -3.51 7.88
C GLY A 57 10.39 -2.83 6.67
N ASP A 58 9.16 -3.22 6.31
CA ASP A 58 8.41 -2.64 5.19
C ASP A 58 8.14 -1.15 5.42
N GLN A 59 7.74 -0.75 6.63
CA GLN A 59 7.52 0.65 6.98
C GLN A 59 8.82 1.47 6.87
N ALA A 60 9.92 0.96 7.42
CA ALA A 60 11.23 1.62 7.31
C ALA A 60 11.71 1.71 5.85
N TYR A 61 11.44 0.68 5.05
CA TYR A 61 11.86 0.62 3.65
C TYR A 61 11.06 1.58 2.77
N ARG A 62 9.73 1.64 2.96
CA ARG A 62 8.87 2.64 2.30
C ARG A 62 9.27 4.06 2.70
N ASN A 63 9.59 4.30 3.98
CA ASN A 63 10.08 5.60 4.45
C ASN A 63 11.43 6.00 3.87
N ALA A 64 12.30 5.03 3.58
CA ALA A 64 13.59 5.28 2.94
C ALA A 64 13.44 5.73 1.46
N ARG A 65 12.31 5.46 0.81
CA ARG A 65 12.05 5.76 -0.62
C ARG A 65 13.16 5.19 -1.50
N ASP A 66 13.95 6.06 -2.16
CA ASP A 66 15.09 5.70 -3.00
C ASP A 66 16.45 5.96 -2.31
N SER A 67 16.46 6.28 -1.00
CA SER A 67 17.69 6.56 -0.25
C SER A 67 18.39 5.28 0.17
N VAL A 68 19.49 4.94 -0.51
CA VAL A 68 20.33 3.77 -0.20
C VAL A 68 20.82 3.80 1.26
N ALA A 69 21.19 4.97 1.79
CA ALA A 69 21.58 5.12 3.19
C ALA A 69 20.41 4.79 4.15
N GLY A 70 19.17 5.11 3.76
CA GLY A 70 17.97 4.80 4.52
C GLY A 70 17.64 3.30 4.59
N PHE A 71 18.10 2.50 3.62
CA PHE A 71 17.84 1.06 3.58
C PHE A 71 18.46 0.30 4.75
N ALA A 72 19.48 0.85 5.41
CA ALA A 72 20.11 0.25 6.58
C ALA A 72 19.11 0.02 7.74
N ALA A 73 18.16 0.94 7.95
CA ALA A 73 17.14 0.81 8.98
C ALA A 73 16.17 -0.35 8.69
N ALA A 74 15.76 -0.50 7.43
CA ALA A 74 14.91 -1.61 6.99
C ALA A 74 15.63 -2.95 7.06
N LYS A 75 16.88 -2.99 6.56
CA LYS A 75 17.76 -4.16 6.63
C LYS A 75 17.87 -4.70 8.06
N ALA A 76 18.09 -3.84 9.05
CA ALA A 76 18.20 -4.24 10.44
C ALA A 76 16.93 -4.94 10.97
N GLN A 77 15.74 -4.55 10.51
CA GLN A 77 14.49 -5.22 10.91
C GLN A 77 14.33 -6.58 10.23
N TYR A 78 14.57 -6.67 8.93
CA TYR A 78 14.49 -7.94 8.19
C TYR A 78 15.53 -8.96 8.67
N GLU A 79 16.74 -8.52 9.07
CA GLU A 79 17.80 -9.37 9.61
C GLU A 79 17.48 -10.02 10.96
N ASN A 80 16.42 -9.59 11.64
CA ASN A 80 15.85 -10.33 12.77
C ASN A 80 15.16 -11.63 12.31
N ILE A 81 14.62 -11.67 11.10
CA ILE A 81 13.95 -12.86 10.53
C ILE A 81 14.96 -13.77 9.84
N VAL A 82 15.78 -13.21 8.95
CA VAL A 82 16.78 -13.92 8.14
C VAL A 82 17.86 -12.94 7.69
N ARG A 83 19.12 -13.35 7.64
CA ARG A 83 20.22 -12.51 7.15
C ARG A 83 20.33 -12.52 5.63
N ALA A 84 21.02 -11.52 5.07
CA ALA A 84 21.25 -11.42 3.63
C ALA A 84 22.02 -12.63 3.05
N ASP A 85 22.89 -13.26 3.83
CA ASP A 85 23.60 -14.50 3.49
C ASP A 85 22.75 -15.77 3.64
N ARG A 86 21.43 -15.62 3.88
CA ARG A 86 20.47 -16.69 4.17
C ARG A 86 20.80 -17.49 5.43
N SER A 87 21.54 -16.91 6.38
CA SER A 87 21.75 -17.46 7.72
C SER A 87 20.76 -16.88 8.76
N LEU A 88 20.74 -17.45 9.97
CA LEU A 88 19.90 -16.97 11.08
C LEU A 88 20.76 -16.38 12.20
N THR A 89 20.33 -15.25 12.75
CA THR A 89 21.00 -14.62 13.91
C THR A 89 20.54 -15.29 15.21
N ALA A 90 21.46 -15.92 15.95
CA ALA A 90 21.11 -16.58 17.22
C ALA A 90 20.58 -15.62 18.30
N ALA A 91 21.01 -14.35 18.28
CA ALA A 91 20.54 -13.31 19.18
C ALA A 91 19.19 -12.68 18.76
N SER A 92 18.63 -13.07 17.60
CA SER A 92 17.34 -12.55 17.16
C SER A 92 16.25 -12.90 18.18
N PRO A 93 15.32 -11.98 18.50
CA PRO A 93 14.16 -12.27 19.33
C PRO A 93 13.27 -13.41 18.81
N LEU A 94 13.38 -13.77 17.53
CA LEU A 94 12.68 -14.91 16.91
C LEU A 94 13.35 -16.26 17.14
N TYR A 95 14.60 -16.29 17.60
CA TYR A 95 15.40 -17.53 17.74
C TYR A 95 16.19 -17.63 19.05
N ALA A 96 16.14 -16.61 19.91
CA ALA A 96 16.88 -16.56 21.18
C ALA A 96 16.24 -17.43 22.28
N ASP A 97 14.91 -17.49 22.38
CA ASP A 97 14.23 -18.34 23.38
C ASP A 97 14.28 -19.82 22.97
N ALA A 98 14.62 -20.69 23.92
CA ALA A 98 14.70 -22.13 23.70
C ALA A 98 13.38 -22.76 23.20
N LYS A 99 12.23 -22.14 23.47
CA LYS A 99 10.92 -22.60 22.96
C LYS A 99 10.84 -22.54 21.43
N PHE A 100 11.60 -21.67 20.77
CA PHE A 100 11.65 -21.55 19.31
C PHE A 100 12.64 -22.51 18.62
N ALA A 101 13.36 -23.37 19.36
CA ALA A 101 14.39 -24.24 18.79
C ALA A 101 13.90 -25.12 17.62
N ALA A 102 12.67 -25.65 17.70
CA ALA A 102 12.09 -26.46 16.63
C ALA A 102 11.82 -25.62 15.37
N ILE A 103 11.32 -24.39 15.52
CA ILE A 103 11.09 -23.48 14.39
C ILE A 103 12.42 -23.06 13.77
N LYS A 104 13.43 -22.75 14.60
CA LYS A 104 14.78 -22.43 14.13
C LYS A 104 15.35 -23.55 13.26
N ALA A 105 15.23 -24.81 13.68
CA ALA A 105 15.72 -25.95 12.90
C ALA A 105 15.00 -26.08 11.56
N ARG A 106 13.66 -25.93 11.55
CA ARG A 106 12.83 -25.97 10.34
C ARG A 106 13.18 -24.86 9.35
N VAL A 107 13.31 -23.61 9.82
CA VAL A 107 13.71 -22.48 8.98
C VAL A 107 15.14 -22.65 8.45
N THR A 108 16.06 -23.18 9.25
CA THR A 108 17.45 -23.45 8.81
C THR A 108 17.46 -24.49 7.69
N ALA A 109 16.70 -25.59 7.83
CA ALA A 109 16.58 -26.60 6.79
C ALA A 109 15.95 -26.05 5.51
N PHE A 110 14.94 -25.17 5.64
CA PHE A 110 14.32 -24.49 4.52
C PHE A 110 15.29 -23.57 3.77
N LEU A 111 16.08 -22.77 4.49
CA LEU A 111 17.04 -21.85 3.87
C LEU A 111 18.19 -22.57 3.16
N ALA A 112 18.54 -23.78 3.64
CA ALA A 112 19.55 -24.65 3.02
C ALA A 112 19.02 -25.48 1.85
N ALA A 113 17.69 -25.53 1.64
CA ALA A 113 17.10 -26.31 0.55
C ALA A 113 17.43 -25.67 -0.81
N PRO A 114 17.83 -26.47 -1.83
CA PRO A 114 18.15 -25.96 -3.16
C PRO A 114 16.90 -25.43 -3.89
N ASP A 115 15.73 -26.02 -3.63
CA ASP A 115 14.44 -25.55 -4.14
C ASP A 115 13.46 -25.33 -2.96
N PRO A 116 13.13 -24.07 -2.63
CA PRO A 116 12.18 -23.73 -1.58
C PRO A 116 10.77 -24.30 -1.80
N THR A 117 10.36 -24.55 -3.05
CA THR A 117 9.00 -24.99 -3.37
C THR A 117 8.73 -26.46 -3.01
N GLN A 118 9.78 -27.25 -2.83
CA GLN A 118 9.67 -28.66 -2.47
C GLN A 118 9.64 -28.91 -0.96
N VAL A 119 9.86 -27.88 -0.15
CA VAL A 119 9.84 -28.02 1.31
C VAL A 119 8.38 -28.04 1.80
N GLN A 120 7.91 -29.24 2.15
CA GLN A 120 6.58 -29.43 2.73
C GLN A 120 6.58 -29.08 4.22
N ASP A 121 6.39 -27.80 4.52
CA ASP A 121 6.28 -27.30 5.88
C ASP A 121 5.26 -26.16 5.99
N ASN A 122 5.03 -25.61 7.20
CA ASN A 122 4.02 -24.58 7.44
C ASN A 122 4.25 -23.33 6.55
N PRO A 123 3.37 -23.07 5.57
CA PRO A 123 3.56 -21.98 4.61
C PRO A 123 3.54 -20.60 5.29
N ALA A 124 2.80 -20.43 6.39
CA ALA A 124 2.76 -19.16 7.10
C ALA A 124 4.13 -18.74 7.67
N ILE A 125 4.97 -19.71 8.04
CA ILE A 125 6.35 -19.45 8.49
C ILE A 125 7.23 -19.18 7.27
N LEU A 126 7.17 -20.06 6.27
CA LEU A 126 8.07 -20.01 5.12
C LEU A 126 7.87 -18.74 4.27
N THR A 127 6.63 -18.30 4.09
CA THR A 127 6.31 -17.08 3.33
C THR A 127 6.91 -15.84 3.97
N ILE A 128 6.84 -15.70 5.31
CA ILE A 128 7.43 -14.54 6.02
C ILE A 128 8.96 -14.52 5.84
N VAL A 129 9.61 -15.69 5.95
CA VAL A 129 11.06 -15.81 5.75
C VAL A 129 11.46 -15.48 4.31
N LEU A 130 10.72 -15.98 3.32
CA LEU A 130 10.98 -15.67 1.90
C LEU A 130 10.75 -14.19 1.59
N GLN A 131 9.70 -13.57 2.12
CA GLN A 131 9.44 -12.14 1.93
C GLN A 131 10.58 -11.30 2.50
N ALA A 132 11.05 -11.60 3.72
CA ALA A 132 12.20 -10.91 4.30
C ALA A 132 13.48 -11.10 3.47
N ALA A 133 13.75 -12.34 3.02
CA ALA A 133 14.90 -12.63 2.16
C ALA A 133 14.82 -11.89 0.80
N GLN A 134 13.63 -11.83 0.19
CA GLN A 134 13.39 -11.07 -1.03
C GLN A 134 13.66 -9.58 -0.84
N LYS A 135 13.14 -8.99 0.25
CA LYS A 135 13.39 -7.57 0.56
C LYS A 135 14.86 -7.28 0.82
N LEU A 136 15.59 -8.19 1.47
CA LEU A 136 17.04 -8.08 1.65
C LEU A 136 17.80 -8.17 0.33
N ALA A 137 17.40 -9.06 -0.59
CA ALA A 137 17.98 -9.14 -1.92
C ALA A 137 17.73 -7.86 -2.74
N GLN A 138 16.52 -7.28 -2.65
CA GLN A 138 16.22 -5.98 -3.26
C GLN A 138 17.12 -4.86 -2.70
N ILE A 139 17.28 -4.79 -1.37
CA ILE A 139 18.17 -3.82 -0.71
C ILE A 139 19.62 -4.01 -1.17
N GLN A 140 20.09 -5.26 -1.29
CA GLN A 140 21.45 -5.55 -1.75
C GLN A 140 21.67 -5.12 -3.21
N ALA A 141 20.63 -5.15 -4.04
CA ALA A 141 20.65 -4.68 -5.42
C ALA A 141 20.36 -3.17 -5.56
N GLU A 142 20.28 -2.43 -4.44
CA GLU A 142 19.97 -1.00 -4.40
C GLU A 142 18.62 -0.64 -5.06
N LEU A 143 17.70 -1.59 -5.07
CA LEU A 143 16.33 -1.38 -5.53
C LEU A 143 15.52 -0.76 -4.40
N ASN A 144 14.44 -0.07 -4.74
CA ASN A 144 13.51 0.49 -3.78
C ASN A 144 12.45 -0.55 -3.33
N PHE A 145 11.50 -0.14 -2.49
CA PHE A 145 10.47 -1.05 -1.96
C PHE A 145 9.66 -1.78 -3.05
N PHE A 146 9.41 -1.11 -4.18
CA PHE A 146 8.68 -1.66 -5.32
C PHE A 146 9.56 -2.51 -6.25
N GLY A 147 10.88 -2.53 -6.03
CA GLY A 147 11.84 -3.29 -6.84
C GLY A 147 12.43 -2.51 -8.03
N PHE A 148 12.32 -1.19 -8.03
CA PHE A 148 12.90 -0.34 -9.08
C PHE A 148 14.17 0.36 -8.59
N ALA A 149 15.14 0.55 -9.50
CA ALA A 149 16.32 1.36 -9.22
C ALA A 149 15.97 2.85 -9.19
N ALA A 150 16.77 3.66 -8.47
CA ALA A 150 16.53 5.10 -8.33
C ALA A 150 16.53 5.89 -9.66
N GLY A 151 17.18 5.36 -10.70
CA GLY A 151 17.23 5.96 -12.05
C GLY A 151 16.23 5.38 -13.05
N TYR A 152 15.35 4.45 -12.64
CA TYR A 152 14.44 3.77 -13.56
C TYR A 152 13.41 4.74 -14.19
N ALA A 153 13.23 4.62 -15.50
CA ALA A 153 12.21 5.32 -16.26
C ALA A 153 11.27 4.29 -16.91
N PRO A 154 9.93 4.39 -16.71
CA PRO A 154 8.99 3.45 -17.30
C PRO A 154 8.86 3.64 -18.83
N PRO A 155 8.54 2.58 -19.58
CA PRO A 155 8.32 2.64 -21.03
C PRO A 155 6.93 3.20 -21.43
N PHE A 156 6.19 3.74 -20.47
CA PHE A 156 4.82 4.23 -20.65
C PHE A 156 4.77 5.75 -20.56
N SER A 157 3.84 6.37 -21.30
CA SER A 157 3.66 7.82 -21.24
C SER A 157 3.12 8.26 -19.88
N PHE A 158 3.54 9.45 -19.41
CA PHE A 158 3.04 10.01 -18.15
C PHE A 158 1.51 10.05 -18.09
N GLU A 159 0.86 10.46 -19.17
CA GLU A 159 -0.61 10.56 -19.24
C GLU A 159 -1.30 9.21 -19.00
N TYR A 160 -0.81 8.14 -19.61
CA TYR A 160 -1.39 6.81 -19.44
C TYR A 160 -1.23 6.28 -18.01
N VAL A 161 -0.01 6.38 -17.47
CA VAL A 161 0.27 5.91 -16.10
C VAL A 161 -0.50 6.75 -15.08
N GLN A 162 -0.63 8.06 -15.31
CA GLN A 162 -1.46 8.94 -14.48
C GLN A 162 -2.93 8.50 -14.47
N ASN A 163 -3.53 8.30 -15.64
CA ASN A 163 -4.93 7.88 -15.73
C ASN A 163 -5.15 6.52 -15.06
N THR A 164 -4.20 5.60 -15.20
CA THR A 164 -4.24 4.29 -14.54
C THR A 164 -4.12 4.41 -13.01
N ALA A 165 -3.21 5.25 -12.52
CA ALA A 165 -3.06 5.53 -11.09
C ALA A 165 -4.35 6.13 -10.50
N ARG A 166 -4.96 7.11 -11.19
CA ARG A 166 -6.25 7.71 -10.79
C ARG A 166 -7.34 6.65 -10.70
N LEU A 167 -7.49 5.80 -11.71
CA LEU A 167 -8.53 4.76 -11.71
C LEU A 167 -8.39 3.83 -10.52
N LEU A 168 -7.17 3.36 -10.23
CA LEU A 168 -6.92 2.48 -9.08
C LEU A 168 -7.16 3.19 -7.75
N ALA A 169 -6.76 4.47 -7.62
CA ALA A 169 -7.03 5.27 -6.44
C ALA A 169 -8.54 5.51 -6.23
N GLN A 170 -9.30 5.74 -7.30
CA GLN A 170 -10.78 5.84 -7.24
C GLN A 170 -11.39 4.53 -6.74
N HIS A 171 -10.99 3.38 -7.27
CA HIS A 171 -11.48 2.09 -6.79
C HIS A 171 -11.11 1.83 -5.32
N ALA A 172 -9.94 2.27 -4.87
CA ALA A 172 -9.55 2.22 -3.47
C ALA A 172 -10.49 3.08 -2.60
N GLY A 173 -10.77 4.33 -3.01
CA GLY A 173 -11.68 5.25 -2.32
C GLY A 173 -13.13 4.73 -2.26
N GLU A 174 -13.68 4.25 -3.37
CA GLU A 174 -15.02 3.63 -3.41
C GLU A 174 -15.12 2.42 -2.48
N THR A 175 -14.06 1.60 -2.42
CA THR A 175 -14.01 0.43 -1.54
C THR A 175 -13.85 0.84 -0.08
N GLU A 176 -13.11 1.90 0.21
CA GLU A 176 -13.00 2.49 1.56
C GLU A 176 -14.37 2.98 2.06
N GLN A 177 -15.14 3.67 1.21
CA GLN A 177 -16.51 4.09 1.54
C GLN A 177 -17.41 2.88 1.86
N ARG A 178 -17.32 1.79 1.08
CA ARG A 178 -18.05 0.54 1.38
C ARG A 178 -17.61 -0.08 2.70
N TYR A 179 -16.31 -0.06 3.00
CA TYR A 179 -15.79 -0.52 4.30
C TYR A 179 -16.43 0.29 5.45
N ILE A 180 -16.43 1.62 5.36
CA ILE A 180 -17.01 2.50 6.38
C ILE A 180 -18.50 2.19 6.57
N GLN A 181 -19.25 2.04 5.47
CA GLN A 181 -20.67 1.68 5.50
C GLN A 181 -20.90 0.33 6.19
N PHE A 182 -20.20 -0.72 5.77
CA PHE A 182 -20.32 -2.07 6.36
C PHE A 182 -19.93 -2.08 7.83
N LYS A 183 -18.85 -1.37 8.20
CA LYS A 183 -18.38 -1.28 9.58
C LYS A 183 -19.41 -0.58 10.47
N SER A 184 -19.96 0.54 10.01
CA SER A 184 -21.02 1.28 10.73
C SER A 184 -22.29 0.43 10.89
N GLN A 185 -22.70 -0.29 9.84
CA GLN A 185 -23.86 -1.20 9.89
C GLN A 185 -23.62 -2.35 10.88
N ALA A 186 -22.42 -2.92 10.90
CA ALA A 186 -22.05 -3.96 11.87
C ALA A 186 -22.16 -3.46 13.32
N GLU A 187 -21.63 -2.27 13.61
CA GLU A 187 -21.66 -1.67 14.94
C GLU A 187 -23.09 -1.35 15.38
N ASN A 188 -23.93 -0.85 14.48
CA ASN A 188 -25.35 -0.60 14.76
C ASN A 188 -26.13 -1.89 15.04
N GLU A 189 -25.91 -2.96 14.28
CA GLU A 189 -26.55 -4.25 14.54
C GLU A 189 -26.03 -4.90 15.83
N GLN A 190 -24.73 -4.75 16.15
CA GLN A 190 -24.19 -5.20 17.44
C GLN A 190 -24.82 -4.43 18.60
N PHE A 191 -24.91 -3.10 18.50
CA PHE A 191 -25.54 -2.27 19.52
C PHE A 191 -27.01 -2.64 19.75
N ARG A 192 -27.78 -2.89 18.66
CA ARG A 192 -29.16 -3.38 18.75
C ARG A 192 -29.25 -4.71 19.47
N ARG A 193 -28.35 -5.64 19.16
CA ARG A 193 -28.28 -6.95 19.82
C ARG A 193 -27.99 -6.79 21.31
N ASP A 194 -27.03 -5.95 21.67
CA ASP A 194 -26.67 -5.70 23.07
C ASP A 194 -27.83 -5.06 23.84
N GLN A 195 -28.57 -4.13 23.23
CA GLN A 195 -29.77 -3.53 23.82
C GLN A 195 -30.87 -4.57 24.06
N LEU A 196 -31.16 -5.46 23.11
CA LEU A 196 -32.14 -6.54 23.32
C LEU A 196 -31.66 -7.56 24.35
N SER A 197 -30.36 -7.86 24.40
CA SER A 197 -29.78 -8.73 25.42
C SER A 197 -29.97 -8.14 26.82
N GLN A 198 -29.78 -6.83 26.98
CA GLN A 198 -30.06 -6.13 28.24
C GLN A 198 -31.54 -6.16 28.59
N GLN A 199 -32.44 -5.95 27.62
CA GLN A 199 -33.89 -6.03 27.85
C GLN A 199 -34.33 -7.44 28.28
N ALA A 200 -33.80 -8.48 27.64
CA ALA A 200 -34.06 -9.87 28.02
C ALA A 200 -33.57 -10.17 29.44
N GLU A 201 -32.40 -9.67 29.82
CA GLU A 201 -31.89 -9.83 31.19
C GLU A 201 -32.74 -9.06 32.21
N VAL A 202 -33.16 -7.82 31.91
CA VAL A 202 -34.11 -7.08 32.77
C VAL A 202 -35.43 -7.83 32.92
N ALA A 203 -35.98 -8.38 31.83
CA ALA A 203 -37.22 -9.16 31.89
C ALA A 203 -37.05 -10.43 32.74
N ARG A 204 -35.89 -11.10 32.65
CA ARG A 204 -35.55 -12.23 33.52
C ARG A 204 -35.51 -11.84 34.99
N GLN A 205 -34.87 -10.73 35.33
CA GLN A 205 -34.82 -10.23 36.71
C GLN A 205 -36.21 -9.81 37.22
N SER A 206 -37.08 -9.27 36.37
CA SER A 206 -38.47 -8.95 36.71
C SER A 206 -39.28 -10.20 37.09
N VAL A 207 -39.05 -11.35 36.45
CA VAL A 207 -39.68 -12.61 36.84
C VAL A 207 -39.27 -13.01 38.26
N VAL A 208 -37.97 -12.91 38.58
CA VAL A 208 -37.45 -13.21 39.92
C VAL A 208 -38.07 -12.26 40.96
N LEU A 209 -38.18 -10.97 40.64
CA LEU A 209 -38.81 -9.98 41.51
C LEU A 209 -40.29 -10.32 41.79
N GLU A 210 -41.08 -10.65 40.76
CA GLU A 210 -42.48 -11.02 40.94
C GLU A 210 -42.65 -12.33 41.71
N GLN A 211 -41.72 -13.29 41.56
CA GLN A 211 -41.70 -14.51 42.38
C GLN A 211 -41.48 -14.21 43.87
N LEU A 212 -40.57 -13.27 44.18
CA LEU A 212 -40.41 -12.78 45.54
C LEU A 212 -41.69 -12.10 46.04
N GLY A 213 -42.38 -11.33 45.20
CA GLY A 213 -43.69 -10.76 45.52
C GLY A 213 -44.77 -11.80 45.86
N VAL A 214 -44.77 -12.97 45.18
CA VAL A 214 -45.63 -14.10 45.56
C VAL A 214 -45.27 -14.63 46.95
N SER A 215 -43.97 -14.76 47.26
CA SER A 215 -43.53 -15.22 48.57
C SER A 215 -43.93 -14.26 49.70
N GLU A 216 -43.88 -12.95 49.45
CA GLU A 216 -44.35 -11.91 50.37
C GLU A 216 -45.87 -11.99 50.56
N ALA A 217 -46.63 -12.14 49.47
CA ALA A 217 -48.09 -12.28 49.55
C ALA A 217 -48.52 -13.53 50.34
N LEU A 218 -47.78 -14.64 50.22
CA LEU A 218 -48.00 -15.85 51.01
C LEU A 218 -47.78 -15.59 52.51
N ARG A 219 -46.70 -14.90 52.88
CA ARG A 219 -46.49 -14.47 54.29
C ARG A 219 -47.63 -13.57 54.78
N GLY A 220 -48.18 -12.73 53.91
CA GLY A 220 -49.37 -11.93 54.22
C GLY A 220 -50.61 -12.77 54.55
N VAL A 221 -50.79 -13.92 53.88
CA VAL A 221 -51.84 -14.90 54.21
C VAL A 221 -51.60 -15.53 55.57
N ASP A 222 -50.35 -15.89 55.90
CA ASP A 222 -50.00 -16.46 57.20
C ASP A 222 -50.34 -15.50 58.34
N VAL A 223 -50.00 -14.21 58.17
CA VAL A 223 -50.34 -13.16 59.15
C VAL A 223 -51.86 -12.99 59.30
N ALA A 224 -52.61 -12.97 58.18
CA ALA A 224 -54.06 -12.88 58.21
C ALA A 224 -54.72 -14.11 58.88
N SER A 225 -54.16 -15.30 58.66
CA SER A 225 -54.61 -16.55 59.28
C SER A 225 -54.37 -16.56 60.79
N ALA A 226 -53.20 -16.10 61.23
CA ALA A 226 -52.88 -15.91 62.64
C ALA A 226 -53.86 -14.91 63.30
N SER A 227 -54.20 -13.83 62.58
CA SER A 227 -55.14 -12.80 63.05
C SER A 227 -56.57 -13.34 63.19
N LEU A 228 -57.01 -14.18 62.24
CA LEU A 228 -58.29 -14.88 62.33
C LEU A 228 -58.32 -15.88 63.51
N SER A 229 -57.24 -16.63 63.70
CA SER A 229 -57.11 -17.59 64.81
C SER A 229 -57.18 -16.86 66.16
N TYR A 230 -56.49 -15.73 66.28
CA TYR A 230 -56.55 -14.87 67.47
C TYR A 230 -57.97 -14.33 67.71
N ALA A 231 -58.66 -13.85 66.68
CA ALA A 231 -60.05 -13.40 66.80
C ALA A 231 -61.01 -14.51 67.26
N ALA A 232 -60.83 -15.74 66.76
CA ALA A 232 -61.61 -16.90 67.20
C ALA A 232 -61.37 -17.26 68.68
N VAL A 233 -60.11 -17.16 69.15
CA VAL A 233 -59.77 -17.32 70.57
C VAL A 233 -60.47 -16.24 71.40
N GLN A 234 -60.48 -14.97 70.97
CA GLN A 234 -61.17 -13.89 71.69
C GLN A 234 -62.67 -14.13 71.82
N VAL A 235 -63.34 -14.64 70.77
CA VAL A 235 -64.75 -15.04 70.85
C VAL A 235 -64.97 -16.15 71.87
N THR A 236 -64.06 -17.12 71.91
CA THR A 236 -64.12 -18.25 72.87
C THR A 236 -63.93 -17.75 74.30
N VAL A 237 -62.93 -16.89 74.54
CA VAL A 237 -62.66 -16.28 75.85
C VAL A 237 -63.83 -15.42 76.31
N ALA A 238 -64.43 -14.61 75.42
CA ALA A 238 -65.59 -13.79 75.77
C ALA A 238 -66.83 -14.63 76.15
N LYS A 239 -67.07 -15.74 75.45
CA LYS A 239 -68.13 -16.70 75.80
C LYS A 239 -67.84 -17.43 77.12
N GLN A 240 -66.59 -17.81 77.36
CA GLN A 240 -66.18 -18.45 78.61
C GLN A 240 -66.40 -17.50 79.79
N ALA A 241 -66.01 -16.23 79.65
CA ALA A 241 -66.23 -15.21 80.69
C ALA A 241 -67.73 -15.00 81.00
N GLU A 242 -68.61 -15.04 79.99
CA GLU A 242 -70.06 -15.01 80.18
C GLU A 242 -70.58 -16.26 80.91
N GLN A 243 -70.07 -17.45 80.58
CA GLN A 243 -70.41 -18.71 81.27
C GLN A 243 -69.95 -18.72 82.73
N ASP A 244 -68.70 -18.35 82.99
CA ASP A 244 -68.13 -18.28 84.34
C ASP A 244 -68.91 -17.29 85.21
N PHE A 245 -69.30 -16.14 84.65
CA PHE A 245 -70.20 -15.18 85.30
C PHE A 245 -71.58 -15.78 85.56
N ASN A 246 -72.21 -16.43 84.57
CA ASN A 246 -73.54 -17.03 84.72
C ASN A 246 -73.58 -18.13 85.78
N ASN A 247 -72.51 -18.92 85.89
CA ASN A 247 -72.39 -20.02 86.86
C ASN A 247 -72.31 -19.50 88.30
N THR A 248 -71.62 -18.38 88.52
CA THR A 248 -71.35 -17.82 89.87
C THR A 248 -72.35 -16.73 90.28
N ARG A 249 -73.02 -16.08 89.31
CA ARG A 249 -73.97 -14.97 89.51
C ARG A 249 -75.03 -15.24 90.58
N ASN A 250 -75.69 -16.40 90.50
CA ASN A 250 -76.80 -16.74 91.39
C ASN A 250 -76.31 -17.00 92.82
N GLU A 251 -75.15 -17.64 92.94
CA GLU A 251 -74.50 -17.90 94.22
C GLU A 251 -74.02 -16.60 94.87
N MET A 252 -73.37 -15.71 94.12
CA MET A 252 -73.00 -14.37 94.61
C MET A 252 -74.22 -13.54 95.04
N LEU A 253 -75.33 -13.62 94.28
CA LEU A 253 -76.58 -12.95 94.64
C LEU A 253 -77.13 -13.49 95.97
N ALA A 254 -77.12 -14.82 96.16
CA ALA A 254 -77.57 -15.46 97.39
C ALA A 254 -76.66 -15.14 98.59
N LEU A 255 -75.33 -15.19 98.41
CA LEU A 255 -74.35 -14.84 99.45
C LEU A 255 -74.43 -13.37 99.85
N THR A 256 -74.56 -12.45 98.90
CA THR A 256 -74.72 -11.01 99.19
C THR A 256 -76.03 -10.73 99.92
N ALA A 257 -77.12 -11.40 99.51
CA ALA A 257 -78.42 -11.27 100.16
C ALA A 257 -78.44 -11.83 101.59
N THR A 258 -77.73 -12.93 101.84
CA THR A 258 -77.62 -13.56 103.16
C THR A 258 -76.69 -12.78 104.10
N ASP A 259 -75.54 -12.30 103.62
CA ASP A 259 -74.65 -11.41 104.39
C ASP A 259 -75.37 -10.10 104.78
N ALA A 260 -76.05 -9.45 103.82
CA ALA A 260 -76.83 -8.25 104.06
C ALA A 260 -77.99 -8.47 105.07
N TRP A 261 -78.62 -9.65 105.05
CA TRP A 261 -79.64 -10.03 106.03
C TRP A 261 -79.02 -10.27 107.43
N ALA A 262 -77.90 -11.00 107.50
CA ALA A 262 -77.22 -11.36 108.74
C ALA A 262 -76.63 -10.15 109.47
N GLN A 263 -75.98 -9.22 108.76
CA GLN A 263 -75.46 -7.98 109.37
C GLN A 263 -76.55 -7.05 109.90
N ALA A 264 -77.78 -7.20 109.41
CA ALA A 264 -78.93 -6.39 109.81
C ALA A 264 -79.88 -7.12 110.79
N ALA A 265 -79.54 -8.32 111.26
CA ALA A 265 -80.34 -9.10 112.19
C ALA A 265 -80.20 -8.55 113.63
N SER A 266 -81.06 -7.60 114.00
CA SER A 266 -81.19 -7.07 115.37
C SER A 266 -82.16 -7.92 116.22
N VAL A 267 -81.89 -8.02 117.53
CA VAL A 267 -82.73 -8.74 118.52
C VAL A 267 -83.90 -7.87 119.05
N GLY A 268 -83.88 -6.56 118.81
CA GLY A 268 -84.93 -5.60 119.25
C GLY A 268 -85.82 -5.09 118.11
N LYS A 269 -87.12 -4.85 118.39
CA LYS A 269 -88.17 -4.48 117.41
C LYS A 269 -88.37 -2.97 117.18
N ASP A 270 -87.44 -2.08 117.57
CA ASP A 270 -87.72 -0.64 117.66
C ASP A 270 -87.07 0.25 116.56
N ASP A 271 -86.51 -0.31 115.49
CA ASP A 271 -85.88 0.47 114.41
C ASP A 271 -86.84 0.77 113.23
N GLU A 272 -87.05 2.06 112.92
CA GLU A 272 -87.77 2.56 111.72
C GLU A 272 -86.86 3.43 110.83
N VAL A 273 -87.01 3.32 109.51
CA VAL A 273 -86.18 4.06 108.53
C VAL A 273 -87.01 4.44 107.31
N LYS A 274 -86.91 5.71 106.89
CA LYS A 274 -87.49 6.20 105.64
C LYS A 274 -86.48 6.09 104.50
N LEU A 275 -86.75 5.27 103.49
CA LEU A 275 -85.93 5.14 102.28
C LEU A 275 -86.40 6.14 101.22
N THR A 276 -85.46 6.80 100.55
CA THR A 276 -85.74 7.82 99.51
C THR A 276 -85.41 7.34 98.08
N ALA A 277 -85.12 6.06 97.88
CA ALA A 277 -84.76 5.49 96.58
C ALA A 277 -85.99 5.04 95.76
N HIS A 278 -85.90 5.12 94.42
CA HIS A 278 -87.00 4.82 93.50
C HIS A 278 -87.51 3.36 93.60
N GLY A 279 -88.79 3.18 93.96
CA GLY A 279 -89.43 1.88 94.16
C GLY A 279 -89.39 1.34 95.60
N PHE A 280 -88.88 2.10 96.56
CA PHE A 280 -88.95 1.79 98.00
C PHE A 280 -89.75 2.86 98.76
N GLY A 281 -90.53 2.44 99.76
CA GLY A 281 -91.39 3.30 100.59
C GLY A 281 -90.93 3.41 102.05
N TYR A 282 -91.83 3.90 102.92
CA TYR A 282 -91.60 3.97 104.37
C TYR A 282 -91.57 2.56 104.97
N TYR A 283 -90.56 2.25 105.79
CA TYR A 283 -90.43 0.98 106.47
C TYR A 283 -90.70 1.14 107.98
N SER A 284 -91.55 0.27 108.54
CA SER A 284 -91.80 0.13 109.97
C SER A 284 -91.63 -1.32 110.44
N ALA A 285 -91.20 -1.50 111.69
CA ALA A 285 -90.86 -2.81 112.26
C ALA A 285 -92.05 -3.78 112.41
N THR A 286 -93.29 -3.28 112.31
CA THR A 286 -94.53 -4.06 112.44
C THR A 286 -94.88 -4.83 111.17
N ASP A 287 -94.51 -4.30 109.99
CA ASP A 287 -94.99 -4.80 108.69
C ASP A 287 -93.91 -5.60 107.94
N LYS A 288 -92.65 -5.15 108.01
CA LYS A 288 -91.47 -5.91 107.54
C LYS A 288 -90.33 -5.76 108.55
N ARG A 289 -89.32 -6.65 108.51
CA ARG A 289 -88.12 -6.57 109.35
C ARG A 289 -86.99 -5.82 108.62
N ARG A 290 -86.14 -5.09 109.36
CA ARG A 290 -85.02 -4.29 108.82
C ARG A 290 -84.08 -5.13 107.97
N SER A 291 -83.79 -6.35 108.42
CA SER A 291 -82.98 -7.33 107.68
C SER A 291 -83.60 -7.73 106.34
N ALA A 292 -84.93 -7.83 106.24
CA ALA A 292 -85.61 -8.14 104.99
C ALA A 292 -85.58 -6.96 103.99
N VAL A 293 -85.62 -5.71 104.48
CA VAL A 293 -85.52 -4.52 103.63
C VAL A 293 -84.11 -4.30 103.10
N ILE A 294 -83.08 -4.46 103.94
CA ILE A 294 -81.67 -4.35 103.53
C ILE A 294 -81.31 -5.50 102.56
N GLN A 295 -81.82 -6.71 102.79
CA GLN A 295 -81.70 -7.83 101.87
C GLN A 295 -82.32 -7.53 100.50
N ASP A 296 -83.53 -6.95 100.44
CA ASP A 296 -84.19 -6.62 99.17
C ASP A 296 -83.47 -5.50 98.40
N LEU A 297 -82.95 -4.50 99.10
CA LEU A 297 -82.07 -3.47 98.52
C LEU A 297 -80.77 -4.05 97.97
N ALA A 298 -80.11 -4.94 98.73
CA ALA A 298 -78.90 -5.64 98.30
C ALA A 298 -79.15 -6.55 97.09
N LEU A 299 -80.27 -7.29 97.09
CA LEU A 299 -80.73 -8.09 95.93
C LEU A 299 -80.90 -7.21 94.69
N ARG A 300 -81.59 -6.07 94.82
CA ARG A 300 -81.87 -5.19 93.69
C ARG A 300 -80.62 -4.48 93.16
N ARG A 301 -79.73 -4.00 94.04
CA ARG A 301 -78.43 -3.42 93.66
C ARG A 301 -77.56 -4.45 92.93
N THR A 302 -77.48 -5.65 93.47
CA THR A 302 -76.67 -6.73 92.90
C THR A 302 -77.23 -7.17 91.55
N ARG A 303 -78.56 -7.31 91.42
CA ARG A 303 -79.21 -7.58 90.12
C ARG A 303 -78.90 -6.49 89.09
N LEU A 304 -79.05 -5.21 89.44
CA LEU A 304 -78.73 -4.11 88.51
C LEU A 304 -77.25 -4.14 88.08
N SER A 305 -76.33 -4.41 89.01
CA SER A 305 -74.91 -4.55 88.70
C SER A 305 -74.63 -5.78 87.81
N GLN A 306 -75.35 -6.88 88.04
CA GLN A 306 -75.25 -8.09 87.25
C GLN A 306 -75.82 -7.89 85.84
N ASP A 307 -76.92 -7.14 85.69
CA ASP A 307 -77.53 -6.81 84.40
C ASP A 307 -76.59 -5.93 83.57
N LEU A 308 -75.93 -4.95 84.20
CA LEU A 308 -74.93 -4.11 83.53
C LEU A 308 -73.70 -4.92 83.09
N GLU A 309 -73.21 -5.83 83.92
CA GLU A 309 -72.06 -6.69 83.59
C GLU A 309 -72.44 -7.72 82.52
N ALA A 310 -73.63 -8.33 82.58
CA ALA A 310 -74.15 -9.19 81.53
C ALA A 310 -74.27 -8.44 80.20
N ALA A 311 -74.80 -7.21 80.21
CA ALA A 311 -74.86 -6.36 79.01
C ALA A 311 -73.45 -5.96 78.50
N ARG A 312 -72.45 -5.85 79.38
CA ARG A 312 -71.05 -5.60 79.00
C ARG A 312 -70.43 -6.84 78.35
N LEU A 313 -70.58 -8.02 78.96
CA LEU A 313 -70.08 -9.29 78.43
C LEU A 313 -70.74 -9.65 77.11
N HIS A 314 -72.05 -9.43 76.99
CA HIS A 314 -72.78 -9.63 75.74
C HIS A 314 -72.26 -8.70 74.63
N ARG A 315 -72.03 -7.41 74.92
CA ARG A 315 -71.40 -6.47 73.97
C ARG A 315 -69.97 -6.90 73.59
N ALA A 316 -69.21 -7.47 74.52
CA ALA A 316 -67.87 -8.00 74.25
C ALA A 316 -67.90 -9.22 73.32
N ILE A 317 -68.90 -10.09 73.45
CA ILE A 317 -69.11 -11.21 72.52
C ILE A 317 -69.47 -10.69 71.12
N THR A 318 -70.41 -9.76 71.02
CA THR A 318 -70.84 -9.18 69.74
C THR A 318 -69.69 -8.45 69.04
N SER A 319 -68.87 -7.69 69.77
CA SER A 319 -67.70 -7.02 69.20
C SER A 319 -66.62 -8.03 68.76
N ALA A 320 -66.33 -9.06 69.55
CA ALA A 320 -65.39 -10.12 69.18
C ALA A 320 -65.84 -10.89 67.92
N GLN A 321 -67.14 -11.17 67.79
CA GLN A 321 -67.73 -11.79 66.60
C GLN A 321 -67.60 -10.88 65.37
N ALA A 322 -67.86 -9.57 65.52
CA ALA A 322 -67.66 -8.60 64.44
C ALA A 322 -66.19 -8.54 63.99
N TYR A 323 -65.23 -8.56 64.93
CA TYR A 323 -63.80 -8.64 64.61
C TYR A 323 -63.44 -9.93 63.87
N GLN A 324 -64.04 -11.07 64.24
CA GLN A 324 -63.81 -12.33 63.53
C GLN A 324 -64.27 -12.26 62.07
N VAL A 325 -65.43 -11.64 61.79
CA VAL A 325 -65.93 -11.43 60.42
C VAL A 325 -64.97 -10.54 59.62
N VAL A 326 -64.46 -9.45 60.21
CA VAL A 326 -63.47 -8.58 59.57
C VAL A 326 -62.17 -9.36 59.28
N ALA A 327 -61.69 -10.18 60.22
CA ALA A 327 -60.51 -11.01 60.02
C ALA A 327 -60.70 -12.06 58.90
N GLN A 328 -61.91 -12.62 58.74
CA GLN A 328 -62.24 -13.51 57.61
C GLN A 328 -62.16 -12.78 56.27
N GLN A 329 -62.68 -11.55 56.20
CA GLN A 329 -62.58 -10.74 54.98
C GLN A 329 -61.13 -10.35 54.66
N GLN A 330 -60.31 -10.05 55.68
CA GLN A 330 -58.88 -9.79 55.52
C GLN A 330 -58.14 -11.01 54.98
N LEU A 331 -58.46 -12.22 55.46
CA LEU A 331 -57.90 -13.47 54.93
C LEU A 331 -58.29 -13.70 53.47
N ALA A 332 -59.56 -13.51 53.12
CA ALA A 332 -60.03 -13.61 51.73
C ALA A 332 -59.33 -12.61 50.81
N GLN A 333 -59.12 -11.36 51.29
CA GLN A 333 -58.37 -10.34 50.55
C GLN A 333 -56.89 -10.75 50.38
N ALA A 334 -56.25 -11.29 51.41
CA ALA A 334 -54.87 -11.77 51.33
C ALA A 334 -54.73 -12.92 50.32
N GLN A 335 -55.66 -13.87 50.31
CA GLN A 335 -55.71 -14.96 49.32
C GLN A 335 -55.91 -14.43 47.89
N ALA A 336 -56.77 -13.42 47.70
CA ALA A 336 -56.93 -12.76 46.40
C ALA A 336 -55.62 -12.08 45.94
N ARG A 337 -54.87 -11.45 46.86
CA ARG A 337 -53.55 -10.87 46.55
C ARG A 337 -52.54 -11.91 46.09
N VAL A 338 -52.55 -13.13 46.66
CA VAL A 338 -51.71 -14.23 46.18
C VAL A 338 -52.05 -14.62 44.74
N ASN A 339 -53.33 -14.71 44.40
CA ASN A 339 -53.76 -15.02 43.03
C ASN A 339 -53.32 -13.93 42.04
N VAL A 340 -53.47 -12.66 42.41
CA VAL A 340 -52.98 -11.52 41.60
C VAL A 340 -51.46 -11.58 41.44
N ALA A 341 -50.70 -11.85 42.51
CA ALA A 341 -49.24 -11.98 42.45
C ALA A 341 -48.82 -13.14 41.53
N ARG A 342 -49.50 -14.29 41.58
CA ARG A 342 -49.26 -15.42 40.67
C ARG A 342 -49.52 -15.04 39.21
N GLN A 343 -50.59 -14.28 38.95
CA GLN A 343 -50.88 -13.76 37.60
C GLN A 343 -49.76 -12.83 37.10
N ARG A 344 -49.20 -11.97 37.98
CA ARG A 344 -48.08 -11.09 37.64
C ARG A 344 -46.82 -11.88 37.25
N VAL A 345 -46.52 -12.97 37.95
CA VAL A 345 -45.41 -13.88 37.55
C VAL A 345 -45.62 -14.45 36.15
N GLN A 346 -46.85 -14.86 35.81
CA GLN A 346 -47.15 -15.38 34.46
C GLN A 346 -46.99 -14.31 33.38
N ILE A 347 -47.44 -13.08 33.65
CA ILE A 347 -47.26 -11.94 32.73
C ILE A 347 -45.76 -11.63 32.55
N ALA A 348 -45.00 -11.57 33.65
CA ALA A 348 -43.56 -11.35 33.59
C ALA A 348 -42.84 -12.46 32.82
N ALA A 349 -43.23 -13.72 33.00
CA ALA A 349 -42.65 -14.86 32.26
C ALA A 349 -42.96 -14.80 30.76
N LEU A 350 -44.15 -14.33 30.37
CA LEU A 350 -44.49 -14.11 28.96
C LEU A 350 -43.67 -12.96 28.36
N GLN A 351 -43.49 -11.86 29.10
CA GLN A 351 -42.63 -10.75 28.70
C GLN A 351 -41.16 -11.17 28.55
N GLN A 352 -40.65 -12.00 29.46
CA GLN A 352 -39.31 -12.59 29.35
C GLN A 352 -39.19 -13.40 28.06
N ARG A 353 -40.13 -14.32 27.80
CA ARG A 353 -40.09 -15.16 26.59
C ARG A 353 -40.13 -14.30 25.33
N GLN A 354 -40.99 -13.29 25.28
CA GLN A 354 -41.07 -12.37 24.15
C GLN A 354 -39.75 -11.61 23.93
N ALA A 355 -39.10 -11.15 25.01
CA ALA A 355 -37.80 -10.49 24.92
C ALA A 355 -36.69 -11.42 24.43
N GLU A 356 -36.69 -12.69 24.86
CA GLU A 356 -35.74 -13.72 24.38
C GLU A 356 -36.00 -14.08 22.91
N GLU A 357 -37.25 -14.26 22.50
CA GLU A 357 -37.62 -14.52 21.09
C GLU A 357 -37.22 -13.36 20.16
N ASN A 358 -37.42 -12.10 20.59
CA ASN A 358 -36.99 -10.93 19.83
C ASN A 358 -35.46 -10.88 19.65
N ARG A 359 -34.70 -11.26 20.68
CA ARG A 359 -33.24 -11.38 20.59
C ARG A 359 -32.83 -12.50 19.62
N ASP A 360 -33.45 -13.68 19.76
CA ASP A 360 -33.11 -14.85 18.95
C ASP A 360 -33.47 -14.64 17.47
N PHE A 361 -34.54 -13.90 17.19
CA PHE A 361 -34.88 -13.47 15.84
C PHE A 361 -33.76 -12.63 15.19
N LEU A 362 -33.10 -11.73 15.93
CA LEU A 362 -31.95 -10.99 15.40
C LEU A 362 -30.79 -11.91 15.03
N ASP A 363 -30.53 -12.95 15.81
CA ASP A 363 -29.46 -13.91 15.57
C ASP A 363 -29.73 -14.81 14.35
N MET A 364 -31.00 -15.02 13.99
CA MET A 364 -31.41 -15.79 12.81
C MET A 364 -31.41 -14.99 11.50
N ARG A 365 -31.31 -13.66 11.55
CA ARG A 365 -31.28 -12.83 10.33
C ARG A 365 -29.99 -13.08 9.55
N GLU A 366 -30.12 -13.14 8.23
CA GLU A 366 -28.98 -13.29 7.31
C GLU A 366 -27.94 -12.17 7.49
N PHE A 367 -28.41 -10.92 7.52
CA PHE A 367 -27.57 -9.72 7.72
C PHE A 367 -27.39 -9.37 9.20
N GLY A 368 -26.79 -10.27 9.96
CA GLY A 368 -26.37 -10.02 11.34
C GLY A 368 -25.04 -9.26 11.44
N ALA A 369 -24.70 -8.79 12.65
CA ALA A 369 -23.45 -8.08 12.93
C ALA A 369 -22.19 -8.85 12.46
N ARG A 370 -22.20 -10.18 12.59
CA ARG A 370 -21.11 -11.05 12.14
C ARG A 370 -20.86 -10.94 10.63
N LEU A 371 -21.90 -11.01 9.81
CA LEU A 371 -21.76 -10.94 8.36
C LEU A 371 -21.26 -9.55 7.94
N TRP A 372 -21.80 -8.48 8.53
CA TRP A 372 -21.33 -7.13 8.26
C TRP A 372 -19.86 -6.91 8.63
N TYR A 373 -19.39 -7.45 9.76
CA TYR A 373 -17.96 -7.40 10.09
C TYR A 373 -17.10 -8.21 9.11
N GLN A 374 -17.58 -9.35 8.63
CA GLN A 374 -16.89 -10.12 7.59
C GLN A 374 -16.80 -9.35 6.27
N LEU A 375 -17.91 -8.75 5.82
CA LEU A 375 -17.94 -7.91 4.62
C LEU A 375 -17.01 -6.70 4.77
N ALA A 376 -17.02 -6.04 5.93
CA ALA A 376 -16.09 -4.95 6.24
C ALA A 376 -14.63 -5.42 6.17
N GLN A 377 -14.30 -6.59 6.73
CA GLN A 377 -12.93 -7.13 6.67
C GLN A 377 -12.49 -7.42 5.22
N GLN A 378 -13.38 -7.97 4.39
CA GLN A 378 -13.07 -8.22 2.98
C GLN A 378 -12.93 -6.91 2.19
N ALA A 379 -13.80 -5.94 2.42
CA ALA A 379 -13.70 -4.60 1.82
C ALA A 379 -12.37 -3.93 2.20
N ARG A 380 -11.94 -4.00 3.47
CA ARG A 380 -10.65 -3.46 3.91
C ARG A 380 -9.46 -4.09 3.19
N ARG A 381 -9.46 -5.42 3.00
CA ARG A 381 -8.40 -6.12 2.25
C ARG A 381 -8.36 -5.69 0.78
N LEU A 382 -9.53 -5.55 0.16
CA LEU A 382 -9.63 -5.12 -1.23
C LEU A 382 -9.18 -3.67 -1.40
N MET A 383 -9.57 -2.79 -0.48
CA MET A 383 -9.13 -1.39 -0.41
C MET A 383 -7.60 -1.29 -0.28
N GLN A 384 -6.98 -2.05 0.63
CA GLN A 384 -5.52 -2.08 0.77
C GLN A 384 -4.83 -2.53 -0.51
N ARG A 385 -5.36 -3.58 -1.17
CA ARG A 385 -4.81 -4.07 -2.43
C ARG A 385 -4.88 -3.02 -3.54
N TYR A 386 -6.03 -2.36 -3.73
CA TYR A 386 -6.14 -1.29 -4.72
C TYR A 386 -5.23 -0.11 -4.41
N LEU A 387 -5.11 0.26 -3.14
CA LEU A 387 -4.25 1.35 -2.71
C LEU A 387 -2.76 1.03 -2.93
N ASP A 388 -2.32 -0.20 -2.67
CA ASP A 388 -0.95 -0.64 -2.98
C ASP A 388 -0.68 -0.57 -4.49
N MET A 389 -1.58 -1.11 -5.31
CA MET A 389 -1.46 -1.04 -6.78
C MET A 389 -1.45 0.41 -7.27
N ALA A 390 -2.33 1.25 -6.73
CA ALA A 390 -2.40 2.68 -7.07
C ALA A 390 -1.11 3.40 -6.69
N THR A 391 -0.53 3.09 -5.52
CA THR A 391 0.71 3.71 -5.04
C THR A 391 1.90 3.32 -5.92
N GLU A 392 2.00 2.05 -6.31
CA GLU A 392 3.06 1.57 -7.21
C GLU A 392 2.96 2.22 -8.60
N VAL A 393 1.76 2.28 -9.17
CA VAL A 393 1.53 2.95 -10.47
C VAL A 393 1.75 4.46 -10.36
N ALA A 394 1.36 5.10 -9.25
CA ALA A 394 1.64 6.51 -9.01
C ALA A 394 3.14 6.79 -8.87
N PHE A 395 3.92 5.89 -8.28
CA PHE A 395 5.38 5.97 -8.30
C PHE A 395 5.92 5.93 -9.73
N LEU A 396 5.43 5.02 -10.57
CA LEU A 396 5.80 4.98 -11.99
C LEU A 396 5.38 6.25 -12.73
N MET A 397 4.21 6.82 -12.40
CA MET A 397 3.75 8.10 -12.95
C MET A 397 4.72 9.24 -12.59
N GLU A 398 5.16 9.33 -11.33
CA GLU A 398 6.17 10.31 -10.90
C GLU A 398 7.47 10.15 -11.71
N ARG A 399 7.90 8.90 -11.94
CA ARG A 399 9.08 8.60 -12.76
C ARG A 399 8.89 9.01 -14.21
N ALA A 400 7.74 8.71 -14.83
CA ALA A 400 7.40 9.14 -16.18
C ALA A 400 7.37 10.68 -16.30
N TYR A 401 6.78 11.35 -15.32
CA TYR A 401 6.73 12.81 -15.29
C TYR A 401 8.12 13.44 -15.26
N ASN A 402 8.99 12.93 -14.38
CA ASN A 402 10.37 13.38 -14.30
C ASN A 402 11.18 12.94 -15.52
N ALA A 403 10.85 11.77 -16.12
CA ALA A 403 11.38 11.28 -17.39
C ALA A 403 11.17 12.28 -18.52
N GLU A 404 9.98 12.86 -18.62
CA GLU A 404 9.59 13.77 -19.69
C GLU A 404 10.01 15.22 -19.42
N THR A 405 9.82 15.72 -18.19
CA THR A 405 9.90 17.16 -17.87
C THR A 405 11.21 17.63 -17.21
N GLU A 406 12.01 16.73 -16.62
CA GLU A 406 13.23 17.06 -15.84
C GLU A 406 13.01 17.93 -14.61
N ARG A 407 11.78 18.00 -14.08
CA ARG A 407 11.47 18.90 -12.95
C ARG A 407 11.88 18.35 -11.59
N GLY A 408 12.05 17.03 -11.46
CA GLY A 408 12.44 16.39 -10.19
C GLY A 408 11.38 16.53 -9.10
N LEU A 409 10.09 16.45 -9.47
CA LEU A 409 8.99 16.52 -8.53
C LEU A 409 8.85 15.18 -7.80
N HIS A 410 8.87 15.21 -6.46
CA HIS A 410 8.87 14.02 -5.59
C HIS A 410 7.77 14.07 -4.53
N LEU A 411 6.52 13.92 -4.97
CA LEU A 411 5.34 14.04 -4.11
C LEU A 411 4.79 12.69 -3.67
N ILE A 412 4.93 11.65 -4.49
CA ILE A 412 4.31 10.36 -4.22
C ILE A 412 5.00 9.68 -3.04
N ARG A 413 4.22 9.40 -1.99
CA ARG A 413 4.67 8.60 -0.85
C ARG A 413 4.68 7.12 -1.22
N TYR A 414 5.55 6.36 -0.59
CA TYR A 414 5.56 4.91 -0.79
C TYR A 414 4.56 4.22 0.13
N ASP A 415 3.86 4.99 0.97
CA ASP A 415 2.89 4.52 1.91
C ASP A 415 1.76 5.54 2.07
N TYR A 416 0.58 5.16 1.60
CA TYR A 416 -0.68 5.88 1.80
C TYR A 416 -1.64 5.12 2.71
N GLN A 417 -1.28 3.92 3.17
CA GLN A 417 -2.13 3.12 4.04
C GLN A 417 -2.17 3.71 5.45
N HIS A 418 -1.09 4.33 5.88
CA HIS A 418 -0.97 4.90 7.22
C HIS A 418 -1.31 6.38 7.23
N THR A 419 -2.41 6.70 7.92
CA THR A 419 -2.89 8.08 8.05
C THR A 419 -3.26 8.36 9.50
N ALA A 420 -3.13 9.63 9.91
CA ALA A 420 -3.55 10.07 11.25
C ALA A 420 -5.06 9.86 11.50
N SER A 421 -5.85 9.72 10.44
CA SER A 421 -7.30 9.48 10.47
C SER A 421 -7.65 7.99 10.66
N GLY A 422 -6.86 7.26 11.44
CA GLY A 422 -7.11 5.83 11.70
C GLY A 422 -6.91 4.94 10.47
N ASN A 423 -5.94 5.26 9.61
CA ASN A 423 -5.65 4.54 8.36
C ASN A 423 -6.78 4.62 7.31
N LEU A 424 -7.52 5.72 7.31
CA LEU A 424 -8.52 6.09 6.29
C LEU A 424 -8.07 7.32 5.49
N MET A 425 -8.74 7.64 4.39
CA MET A 425 -8.41 8.77 3.49
C MET A 425 -7.08 8.59 2.74
N GLY A 426 -6.49 7.39 2.75
CA GLY A 426 -5.24 7.12 2.05
C GLY A 426 -5.37 7.33 0.54
N ALA A 427 -6.49 6.86 -0.02
CA ALA A 427 -6.83 7.00 -1.43
C ALA A 427 -7.02 8.47 -1.84
N ASP A 428 -7.72 9.27 -1.03
CA ASP A 428 -7.96 10.69 -1.31
C ASP A 428 -6.66 11.50 -1.28
N GLN A 429 -5.77 11.20 -0.31
CA GLN A 429 -4.46 11.83 -0.27
C GLN A 429 -3.60 11.45 -1.47
N LEU A 430 -3.61 10.19 -1.89
CA LEU A 430 -2.91 9.76 -3.10
C LEU A 430 -3.46 10.46 -4.34
N MET A 431 -4.79 10.60 -4.44
CA MET A 431 -5.42 11.32 -5.55
C MET A 431 -4.96 12.78 -5.63
N ALA A 432 -4.95 13.48 -4.50
CA ALA A 432 -4.49 14.88 -4.43
C ALA A 432 -3.01 15.01 -4.86
N ASP A 433 -2.16 14.07 -4.45
CA ASP A 433 -0.75 14.05 -4.85
C ASP A 433 -0.61 13.76 -6.36
N ILE A 434 -1.42 12.85 -6.93
CA ILE A 434 -1.47 12.58 -8.38
C ILE A 434 -1.91 13.82 -9.17
N GLU A 435 -2.96 14.51 -8.73
CA GLU A 435 -3.48 15.72 -9.39
C GLU A 435 -2.50 16.89 -9.35
N SER A 436 -1.66 16.95 -8.31
CA SER A 436 -0.61 17.96 -8.18
C SER A 436 0.39 17.94 -9.34
N PHE A 437 0.66 16.77 -9.95
CA PHE A 437 1.51 16.66 -11.14
C PHE A 437 0.86 17.31 -12.37
N THR A 438 -0.45 17.14 -12.56
CA THR A 438 -1.17 17.82 -13.66
C THR A 438 -1.19 19.33 -13.43
N HIS A 439 -1.44 19.75 -12.18
CA HIS A 439 -1.39 21.15 -11.83
C HIS A 439 -0.01 21.76 -12.10
N ASP A 440 1.08 21.11 -11.66
CA ASP A 440 2.44 21.55 -11.99
C ASP A 440 2.67 21.58 -13.50
N HIS A 441 2.32 20.51 -14.22
CA HIS A 441 2.49 20.43 -15.67
C HIS A 441 1.88 21.63 -16.41
N LEU A 442 0.64 22.00 -16.06
CA LEU A 442 -0.11 23.08 -16.70
C LEU A 442 0.37 24.47 -16.26
N VAL A 443 0.76 24.64 -15.00
CA VAL A 443 1.11 25.97 -14.45
C VAL A 443 2.56 26.36 -14.72
N THR A 444 3.48 25.39 -14.82
CA THR A 444 4.91 25.69 -15.03
C THR A 444 5.36 25.54 -16.49
N THR A 445 4.60 24.85 -17.35
CA THR A 445 4.89 24.83 -18.80
C THR A 445 4.43 26.13 -19.46
N ARG A 446 5.37 27.03 -19.77
CA ARG A 446 5.08 28.37 -20.33
C ARG A 446 5.35 28.52 -21.82
N SER A 447 6.03 27.57 -22.43
CA SER A 447 6.40 27.60 -23.84
C SER A 447 6.01 26.31 -24.54
N LYS A 448 6.01 26.33 -25.87
CA LYS A 448 5.80 25.14 -26.70
C LYS A 448 7.15 24.52 -27.03
N LYS A 449 7.17 23.21 -27.20
CA LYS A 449 8.34 22.54 -27.76
C LYS A 449 8.44 22.80 -29.26
N ASN A 450 9.65 23.05 -29.73
CA ASN A 450 9.98 23.23 -31.13
C ASN A 450 10.38 21.88 -31.74
N PRO A 451 9.65 21.37 -32.74
CA PRO A 451 10.04 20.15 -33.44
C PRO A 451 11.22 20.42 -34.36
N VAL A 452 12.18 19.50 -34.38
CA VAL A 452 13.38 19.57 -35.22
C VAL A 452 13.61 18.22 -35.88
N LYS A 453 14.04 18.26 -37.15
CA LYS A 453 14.49 17.10 -37.92
C LYS A 453 15.95 17.30 -38.26
N ARG A 454 16.79 16.32 -37.91
CA ARG A 454 18.21 16.31 -38.29
C ARG A 454 18.56 15.00 -38.98
N THR A 455 19.03 15.11 -40.21
CA THR A 455 19.67 13.99 -40.92
C THR A 455 21.17 14.09 -40.74
N ILE A 456 21.79 13.02 -40.26
CA ILE A 456 23.25 12.92 -40.10
C ILE A 456 23.73 11.87 -41.11
N SER A 457 24.81 12.17 -41.83
CA SER A 457 25.44 11.23 -42.78
C SER A 457 26.59 10.53 -42.07
N LEU A 458 26.57 9.18 -42.02
CA LEU A 458 27.69 8.43 -41.45
C LEU A 458 28.93 8.58 -42.32
N ALA A 459 28.78 8.60 -43.65
CA ALA A 459 29.92 8.75 -44.55
C ALA A 459 30.65 10.09 -44.38
N ASP A 460 29.93 11.17 -44.09
CA ASP A 460 30.52 12.51 -43.90
C ASP A 460 30.92 12.80 -42.46
N SER A 461 30.03 12.54 -41.49
CA SER A 461 30.26 12.90 -40.07
C SER A 461 31.08 11.86 -39.31
N TYR A 462 31.00 10.58 -39.70
CA TYR A 462 31.66 9.46 -39.02
C TYR A 462 32.37 8.51 -40.00
N PRO A 463 33.26 9.01 -40.87
CA PRO A 463 33.78 8.25 -42.00
C PRO A 463 34.56 6.99 -41.58
N THR A 464 35.25 7.02 -40.44
CA THR A 464 35.99 5.86 -39.93
C THR A 464 35.04 4.75 -39.44
N GLN A 465 33.94 5.13 -38.78
CA GLN A 465 32.89 4.23 -38.34
C GLN A 465 32.12 3.66 -39.53
N PHE A 466 31.86 4.48 -40.56
CA PHE A 466 31.24 4.05 -41.80
C PHE A 466 32.10 3.01 -42.52
N GLN A 467 33.40 3.25 -42.70
CA GLN A 467 34.31 2.27 -43.29
C GLN A 467 34.39 0.97 -42.47
N ARG A 468 34.31 1.05 -41.14
CA ARG A 468 34.23 -0.12 -40.27
C ARG A 468 32.92 -0.89 -40.49
N LEU A 469 31.79 -0.20 -40.66
CA LEU A 469 30.52 -0.84 -41.00
C LEU A 469 30.62 -1.63 -42.31
N LEU A 470 31.26 -1.06 -43.34
CA LEU A 470 31.42 -1.74 -44.63
C LEU A 470 32.34 -2.96 -44.56
N THR A 471 33.36 -2.94 -43.70
CA THR A 471 34.34 -4.03 -43.61
C THR A 471 33.93 -5.14 -42.63
N THR A 472 33.34 -4.80 -41.49
CA THR A 472 33.00 -5.76 -40.43
C THR A 472 31.51 -6.01 -40.27
N GLY A 473 30.64 -5.24 -40.94
CA GLY A 473 29.19 -5.30 -40.76
C GLY A 473 28.70 -4.73 -39.42
N SER A 474 29.52 -3.95 -38.71
CA SER A 474 29.14 -3.34 -37.43
C SER A 474 29.94 -2.08 -37.14
N CYS A 475 29.31 -1.04 -36.60
CA CYS A 475 29.99 0.15 -36.13
C CYS A 475 29.30 0.79 -34.92
N THR A 476 30.07 1.58 -34.17
CA THR A 476 29.59 2.37 -33.02
C THR A 476 29.93 3.83 -33.23
N PHE A 477 28.95 4.72 -33.04
CA PHE A 477 29.13 6.18 -33.18
C PHE A 477 28.33 6.93 -32.11
N GLU A 478 28.80 8.12 -31.75
CA GLU A 478 28.17 8.97 -30.73
C GLU A 478 27.69 10.28 -31.36
N THR A 479 26.44 10.64 -31.12
CA THR A 479 25.93 11.98 -31.43
C THR A 479 26.30 12.91 -30.29
N VAL A 480 26.97 14.03 -30.58
CA VAL A 480 27.53 14.92 -29.55
C VAL A 480 26.73 16.23 -29.47
N LEU A 481 26.46 16.74 -28.27
CA LEU A 481 25.67 17.97 -28.04
C LEU A 481 26.22 19.16 -28.83
N GLY A 482 27.55 19.30 -28.88
CA GLY A 482 28.21 20.42 -29.55
C GLY A 482 27.81 20.60 -31.02
N ASP A 483 27.49 19.50 -31.71
CA ASP A 483 27.02 19.57 -33.09
C ASP A 483 25.63 20.21 -33.16
N PHE A 484 24.70 19.75 -32.31
CA PHE A 484 23.34 20.29 -32.24
C PHE A 484 23.31 21.74 -31.74
N ASP A 485 24.15 22.09 -30.77
CA ASP A 485 24.26 23.44 -30.23
C ASP A 485 24.73 24.46 -31.26
N ARG A 486 25.53 24.03 -32.23
CA ARG A 486 25.98 24.90 -33.31
C ARG A 486 24.84 25.22 -34.28
N TYR A 487 23.90 24.31 -34.51
CA TYR A 487 22.73 24.54 -35.36
C TYR A 487 21.62 25.32 -34.63
N HIS A 488 21.33 24.93 -33.38
CA HIS A 488 20.22 25.47 -32.60
C HIS A 488 20.67 25.82 -31.18
N PRO A 489 21.56 26.81 -31.01
CA PRO A 489 21.98 27.25 -29.70
C PRO A 489 20.77 27.82 -28.95
N GLY A 490 20.54 27.36 -27.73
CA GLY A 490 19.37 27.75 -26.91
C GLY A 490 18.25 26.72 -26.85
N LEU A 491 18.34 25.64 -27.63
CA LEU A 491 17.45 24.49 -27.44
C LEU A 491 17.86 23.72 -26.18
N TYR A 492 16.91 23.52 -25.27
CA TYR A 492 17.09 22.73 -24.06
C TYR A 492 15.97 21.69 -23.93
N LEU A 493 16.18 20.70 -23.08
CA LEU A 493 15.31 19.53 -22.95
C LEU A 493 15.06 18.86 -24.32
N ALA A 494 16.07 18.85 -25.17
CA ALA A 494 16.00 18.29 -26.51
C ALA A 494 16.01 16.76 -26.43
N LYS A 495 14.87 16.14 -26.70
CA LYS A 495 14.66 14.70 -26.58
C LYS A 495 14.11 14.12 -27.88
N LEU A 496 14.56 12.91 -28.19
CA LEU A 496 14.14 12.14 -29.35
C LEU A 496 12.64 11.82 -29.25
N ARG A 497 11.97 11.90 -30.39
CA ARG A 497 10.59 11.49 -30.63
C ARG A 497 10.49 10.31 -31.58
N ASN A 498 11.42 10.22 -32.52
CA ASN A 498 11.54 9.09 -33.43
C ASN A 498 12.94 9.09 -34.07
N VAL A 499 13.39 7.91 -34.50
CA VAL A 499 14.61 7.73 -35.27
C VAL A 499 14.31 6.85 -36.48
N GLU A 500 14.75 7.30 -37.65
CA GLU A 500 14.65 6.52 -38.90
C GLU A 500 16.07 6.30 -39.45
N LEU A 501 16.31 5.17 -40.11
CA LEU A 501 17.54 4.94 -40.86
C LEU A 501 17.24 4.93 -42.35
N ARG A 502 18.02 5.69 -43.11
CA ARG A 502 17.95 5.70 -44.58
C ARG A 502 19.26 5.22 -45.16
N PHE A 503 19.20 4.22 -46.02
CA PHE A 503 20.33 3.70 -46.76
C PHE A 503 20.37 4.33 -48.16
N VAL A 504 21.54 4.76 -48.61
CA VAL A 504 21.76 5.39 -49.91
C VAL A 504 22.73 4.53 -50.72
N GLY A 505 22.46 4.31 -52.00
CA GLY A 505 23.36 3.57 -52.91
C GLY A 505 22.94 2.14 -53.21
N LEU A 506 22.12 1.52 -52.37
CA LEU A 506 21.60 0.18 -52.61
C LEU A 506 20.57 0.19 -53.76
N ALA A 507 20.84 -0.60 -54.80
CA ALA A 507 19.96 -0.81 -55.94
C ALA A 507 19.33 -2.21 -55.87
N GLY A 508 18.13 -2.32 -55.29
CA GLY A 508 17.43 -3.61 -55.16
C GLY A 508 16.21 -3.52 -54.23
N ALA A 509 15.29 -4.49 -54.34
CA ALA A 509 14.08 -4.58 -53.52
C ALA A 509 14.26 -5.41 -52.23
N GLU A 510 15.50 -5.67 -51.83
CA GLU A 510 15.78 -6.59 -50.73
C GLU A 510 15.68 -5.93 -49.35
N ALA A 511 15.20 -6.72 -48.39
CA ALA A 511 15.12 -6.31 -46.99
C ALA A 511 16.53 -6.15 -46.41
N ILE A 512 16.87 -4.98 -45.88
CA ILE A 512 18.07 -4.83 -45.06
C ILE A 512 17.79 -5.45 -43.69
N ALA A 513 18.58 -6.45 -43.32
CA ALA A 513 18.51 -7.11 -42.03
C ALA A 513 19.63 -6.60 -41.10
N GLY A 514 19.26 -6.17 -39.90
CA GLY A 514 20.22 -5.64 -38.94
C GLY A 514 19.57 -5.04 -37.71
N THR A 515 20.36 -4.32 -36.92
CA THR A 515 19.86 -3.61 -35.74
C THR A 515 20.54 -2.27 -35.53
N LEU A 516 19.77 -1.27 -35.09
CA LEU A 516 20.30 -0.04 -34.50
C LEU A 516 20.01 -0.08 -33.00
N ARG A 517 21.04 -0.05 -32.17
CA ARG A 517 20.94 -0.06 -30.71
C ARG A 517 21.34 1.30 -30.14
N ASN A 518 20.59 1.76 -29.16
CA ASN A 518 21.00 2.82 -28.26
C ASN A 518 21.60 2.18 -26.99
N ILE A 519 22.83 2.55 -26.61
CA ILE A 519 23.52 1.92 -25.47
C ILE A 519 23.02 2.43 -24.11
N GLY A 520 22.09 3.39 -24.11
CA GLY A 520 21.34 3.83 -22.92
C GLY A 520 21.83 5.13 -22.30
N VAL A 521 23.01 5.63 -22.69
CA VAL A 521 23.49 6.94 -22.24
C VAL A 521 22.72 8.03 -22.97
N SER A 522 22.01 8.88 -22.23
CA SER A 522 21.20 9.96 -22.79
C SER A 522 21.58 11.29 -22.15
N ARG A 523 21.99 12.26 -22.97
CA ARG A 523 22.39 13.58 -22.51
C ARG A 523 21.66 14.69 -23.27
N PHE A 524 21.27 15.73 -22.53
CA PHE A 524 20.60 16.92 -23.06
C PHE A 524 20.89 18.12 -22.16
N ARG A 525 20.66 19.33 -22.67
CA ARG A 525 20.83 20.56 -21.88
C ARG A 525 19.61 20.87 -21.03
N SER A 526 19.86 21.36 -19.82
CA SER A 526 18.89 21.99 -18.95
C SER A 526 18.75 23.48 -19.28
N LEU A 527 17.71 24.13 -18.73
CA LEU A 527 17.45 25.56 -18.95
C LEU A 527 18.61 26.46 -18.48
N ASP A 528 19.32 26.06 -17.42
CA ASP A 528 20.49 26.77 -16.88
C ASP A 528 21.77 26.57 -17.72
N GLY A 529 21.70 25.75 -18.78
CA GLY A 529 22.82 25.41 -19.65
C GLY A 529 23.68 24.25 -19.17
N SER A 530 23.40 23.68 -17.99
CA SER A 530 24.05 22.46 -17.52
C SER A 530 23.66 21.27 -18.40
N VAL A 531 24.52 20.25 -18.46
CA VAL A 531 24.25 19.00 -19.17
C VAL A 531 23.70 17.98 -18.18
N ALA A 532 22.42 17.62 -18.35
CA ALA A 532 21.82 16.52 -17.63
C ALA A 532 22.15 15.20 -18.34
N ALA A 533 22.49 14.18 -17.56
CA ALA A 533 22.79 12.85 -18.05
C ALA A 533 21.85 11.83 -17.38
N ARG A 534 21.35 10.90 -18.16
CA ARG A 534 20.47 9.81 -17.73
C ARG A 534 20.90 8.50 -18.36
N LEU A 535 20.60 7.42 -17.65
CA LEU A 535 20.79 6.07 -18.13
C LEU A 535 19.41 5.45 -18.36
N TYR A 536 19.11 5.16 -19.61
CA TYR A 536 17.95 4.35 -19.99
C TYR A 536 18.41 2.91 -20.26
N PRO A 537 17.49 1.93 -20.18
CA PRO A 537 17.74 0.60 -20.73
C PRO A 537 18.16 0.68 -22.22
N ALA A 538 18.97 -0.27 -22.67
CA ALA A 538 19.41 -0.30 -24.05
C ALA A 538 18.26 -0.72 -24.98
N ASP A 539 17.76 0.24 -25.76
CA ASP A 539 16.74 0.02 -26.78
C ASP A 539 17.35 -0.49 -28.09
N VAL A 540 16.61 -1.31 -28.83
CA VAL A 540 17.05 -1.89 -30.11
C VAL A 540 15.97 -1.77 -31.17
N MET A 541 16.31 -1.13 -32.27
CA MET A 541 15.51 -1.11 -33.49
C MET A 541 15.96 -2.25 -34.38
N VAL A 542 15.03 -3.13 -34.74
CA VAL A 542 15.26 -4.14 -35.76
C VAL A 542 15.08 -3.49 -37.13
N LEU A 543 16.03 -3.72 -38.02
CA LEU A 543 15.95 -3.28 -39.41
C LEU A 543 15.29 -4.37 -40.24
N SER A 544 14.27 -3.98 -41.00
CA SER A 544 13.51 -4.83 -41.90
C SER A 544 12.91 -3.98 -43.02
N GLN A 545 12.06 -4.57 -43.87
CA GLN A 545 11.27 -3.83 -44.87
C GLN A 545 10.24 -2.89 -44.26
N PHE A 546 10.04 -2.94 -42.93
CA PHE A 546 9.07 -2.11 -42.25
C PHE A 546 9.35 -0.62 -42.49
N GLN A 547 8.37 0.07 -43.08
CA GLN A 547 8.37 1.50 -43.24
C GLN A 547 7.20 2.10 -42.48
N ILE A 548 7.51 2.95 -41.50
CA ILE A 548 6.51 3.60 -40.64
C ILE A 548 5.36 4.23 -41.45
N ARG A 549 5.64 4.83 -42.61
CA ARG A 549 4.60 5.50 -43.42
C ARG A 549 3.69 4.53 -44.17
N GLU A 550 4.22 3.40 -44.60
CA GLU A 550 3.51 2.44 -45.45
C GLU A 550 2.77 1.40 -44.58
N ASP A 551 3.37 1.00 -43.45
CA ASP A 551 2.89 -0.07 -42.58
C ASP A 551 2.13 0.42 -41.32
N ALA A 552 1.93 1.73 -41.17
CA ALA A 552 1.22 2.33 -40.03
C ALA A 552 -0.23 1.82 -39.86
N LEU A 553 -0.83 1.22 -40.89
CA LEU A 553 -2.18 0.67 -40.80
C LEU A 553 -2.22 -0.59 -39.91
N GLU A 554 -1.20 -1.44 -40.03
CA GLU A 554 -1.06 -2.70 -39.28
C GLU A 554 -0.40 -2.42 -37.92
N PHE A 555 0.70 -1.65 -37.92
CA PHE A 555 1.40 -1.24 -36.71
C PHE A 555 0.96 0.16 -36.29
N ARG A 556 -0.24 0.24 -35.70
CA ARG A 556 -0.76 1.51 -35.19
C ARG A 556 0.01 1.95 -33.95
N PHE A 557 0.30 3.25 -33.89
CA PHE A 557 0.87 3.85 -32.68
C PHE A 557 -0.12 3.77 -31.52
N ASN A 558 0.29 3.11 -30.44
CA ASN A 558 -0.41 3.16 -29.16
C ASN A 558 0.05 4.41 -28.40
N PRO A 559 -0.82 5.41 -28.14
CA PRO A 559 -0.43 6.62 -27.40
C PRO A 559 -0.07 6.35 -25.93
N ASN A 560 -0.37 5.15 -25.42
CA ASN A 560 -0.07 4.76 -24.03
C ASN A 560 1.39 4.34 -23.81
N GLU A 561 2.09 4.00 -24.88
CA GLU A 561 3.46 3.49 -24.85
C GLU A 561 4.41 4.51 -25.48
N LEU A 562 5.62 4.60 -24.94
CA LEU A 562 6.68 5.39 -25.55
C LEU A 562 7.17 4.67 -26.82
N ARG A 563 7.47 5.45 -27.85
CA ARG A 563 8.10 4.90 -29.05
C ARG A 563 9.53 4.48 -28.74
N LEU A 564 10.07 3.64 -29.60
CA LEU A 564 11.47 3.27 -29.53
C LEU A 564 12.37 4.51 -29.55
N PHE A 565 13.31 4.58 -28.61
CA PHE A 565 14.20 5.71 -28.36
C PHE A 565 13.51 7.02 -27.90
N GLU A 566 12.19 7.07 -27.76
CA GLU A 566 11.51 8.28 -27.29
C GLU A 566 11.98 8.67 -25.89
N ASN A 567 12.03 9.98 -25.61
CA ASN A 567 12.52 10.57 -24.36
C ASN A 567 14.03 10.40 -24.07
N ASN A 568 14.79 9.70 -24.91
CA ASN A 568 16.25 9.78 -24.88
C ASN A 568 16.72 11.17 -25.33
N GLY A 569 17.82 11.64 -24.76
CA GLY A 569 18.50 12.87 -25.16
C GLY A 569 19.10 12.76 -26.55
N ILE A 570 19.36 13.91 -27.16
CA ILE A 570 19.97 14.02 -28.49
C ILE A 570 21.46 13.64 -28.53
N GLU A 571 22.18 13.73 -27.40
CA GLU A 571 23.52 13.15 -27.26
C GLU A 571 23.42 11.76 -26.66
N THR A 572 23.85 10.78 -27.46
CA THR A 572 23.73 9.37 -27.10
C THR A 572 24.65 8.51 -27.95
N LEU A 573 24.90 7.28 -27.47
CA LEU A 573 25.77 6.32 -28.11
C LEU A 573 24.96 5.28 -28.89
N TRP A 574 25.27 5.16 -30.17
CA TRP A 574 24.62 4.27 -31.13
C TRP A 574 25.54 3.12 -31.54
N GLN A 575 24.93 1.96 -31.78
CA GLN A 575 25.57 0.81 -32.42
C GLN A 575 24.69 0.36 -33.59
N LEU A 576 25.27 0.29 -34.78
CA LEU A 576 24.61 -0.20 -35.99
C LEU A 576 25.27 -1.51 -36.41
N ASP A 577 24.47 -2.57 -36.50
CA ASP A 577 24.89 -3.90 -36.92
C ASP A 577 24.14 -4.31 -38.20
N LEU A 578 24.88 -4.66 -39.24
CA LEU A 578 24.44 -5.18 -40.54
C LEU A 578 25.19 -6.49 -40.82
N PRO A 579 24.73 -7.63 -40.28
CA PRO A 579 25.44 -8.90 -40.41
C PRO A 579 25.59 -9.31 -41.89
N PRO A 580 26.81 -9.57 -42.39
CA PRO A 580 27.02 -9.93 -43.80
C PRO A 580 26.29 -11.22 -44.20
N GLY A 581 26.17 -12.19 -43.29
CA GLY A 581 25.46 -13.44 -43.57
C GLY A 581 23.93 -13.33 -43.61
N ALA A 582 23.36 -12.16 -43.26
CA ALA A 582 21.92 -11.92 -43.25
C ALA A 582 21.45 -11.01 -44.40
N ASN A 583 22.37 -10.47 -45.19
CA ASN A 583 22.11 -9.49 -46.24
C ASN A 583 22.71 -9.99 -47.57
N ASP A 584 21.95 -9.98 -48.65
CA ASP A 584 22.38 -10.43 -49.99
C ASP A 584 22.71 -9.22 -50.89
N PHE A 585 23.53 -8.30 -50.37
CA PHE A 585 24.07 -7.17 -51.12
C PHE A 585 25.58 -7.01 -50.86
N ASP A 586 26.30 -6.43 -51.82
CA ASP A 586 27.68 -6.02 -51.59
C ASP A 586 27.68 -4.78 -50.69
N ALA A 587 28.35 -4.85 -49.53
CA ALA A 587 28.50 -3.71 -48.64
C ALA A 587 29.15 -2.52 -49.35
N GLY A 588 29.98 -2.76 -50.38
CA GLY A 588 30.57 -1.72 -51.22
C GLY A 588 29.58 -0.86 -52.00
N ASP A 589 28.32 -1.30 -52.17
CA ASP A 589 27.27 -0.56 -52.86
C ASP A 589 26.58 0.47 -51.94
N ILE A 590 26.79 0.39 -50.62
CA ILE A 590 26.29 1.39 -49.68
C ILE A 590 27.14 2.65 -49.83
N LEU A 591 26.53 3.71 -50.37
CA LEU A 591 27.16 5.03 -50.50
C LEU A 591 27.11 5.81 -49.19
N ASP A 592 26.01 5.71 -48.45
CA ASP A 592 25.83 6.37 -47.16
C ASP A 592 24.74 5.70 -46.31
N VAL A 593 24.86 5.84 -45.00
CA VAL A 593 23.80 5.51 -44.04
C VAL A 593 23.44 6.76 -43.26
N GLN A 594 22.15 7.09 -43.24
CA GLN A 594 21.65 8.34 -42.70
C GLN A 594 20.66 8.10 -41.56
N PRO A 595 21.09 8.20 -40.29
CA PRO A 595 20.17 8.36 -39.17
C PRO A 595 19.47 9.73 -39.26
N VAL A 596 18.15 9.65 -39.29
CA VAL A 596 17.24 10.79 -39.28
C VAL A 596 16.63 10.87 -37.88
N LEU A 597 17.07 11.86 -37.12
CA LEU A 597 16.60 12.13 -35.77
C LEU A 597 15.45 13.13 -35.82
N TYR A 598 14.30 12.74 -35.26
CA TYR A 598 13.19 13.64 -34.97
C TYR A 598 13.20 13.88 -33.47
N TYR A 599 13.33 15.14 -33.07
CA TYR A 599 13.37 15.51 -31.66
C TYR A 599 12.61 16.81 -31.42
N ASP A 600 12.27 17.05 -30.17
CA ASP A 600 11.68 18.31 -29.76
C ASP A 600 12.36 18.84 -28.50
N GLY A 601 12.33 20.16 -28.32
CA GLY A 601 12.91 20.82 -27.16
C GLY A 601 12.32 22.20 -26.97
N PHE A 602 12.51 22.77 -25.80
CA PHE A 602 12.13 24.16 -25.55
C PHE A 602 13.26 25.09 -25.97
N PHE A 603 12.92 26.33 -26.32
CA PHE A 603 13.90 27.32 -26.73
C PHE A 603 13.96 28.46 -25.72
N ASP A 604 15.16 28.84 -25.30
CA ASP A 604 15.40 30.01 -24.45
C ASP A 604 16.45 30.95 -25.08
N PRO A 605 16.09 32.23 -25.33
CA PRO A 605 17.01 33.20 -25.92
C PRO A 605 18.23 33.57 -25.06
N LYS A 606 18.15 33.44 -23.72
CA LYS A 606 19.30 33.72 -22.84
C LYS A 606 20.30 32.56 -22.86
N LEU A 607 19.79 31.34 -22.92
CA LEU A 607 20.61 30.16 -23.14
C LEU A 607 21.30 30.25 -24.51
N GLU A 608 20.57 30.67 -25.56
CA GLU A 608 21.16 30.86 -26.89
C GLU A 608 22.40 31.76 -26.85
N THR A 609 22.33 32.94 -26.24
CA THR A 609 23.48 33.86 -26.19
C THR A 609 24.65 33.27 -25.42
N THR A 610 24.36 32.58 -24.31
CA THR A 610 25.36 31.90 -23.48
C THR A 610 26.07 30.79 -24.25
N ILE A 611 25.31 29.93 -24.93
CA ILE A 611 25.87 28.83 -25.72
C ILE A 611 26.64 29.35 -26.92
N ARG A 612 26.12 30.34 -27.66
CA ARG A 612 26.81 30.96 -28.80
C ARG A 612 28.18 31.52 -28.39
N ALA A 613 28.26 32.18 -27.23
CA ALA A 613 29.53 32.72 -26.72
C ALA A 613 30.53 31.63 -26.31
N ALA A 614 30.03 30.45 -25.90
CA ALA A 614 30.84 29.31 -25.50
C ALA A 614 31.22 28.35 -26.65
N LEU A 615 30.64 28.50 -27.85
CA LEU A 615 30.95 27.66 -29.00
C LEU A 615 32.41 27.85 -29.41
N PRO A 616 33.16 26.76 -29.69
CA PRO A 616 34.56 26.88 -30.08
C PRO A 616 34.70 27.55 -31.45
N ALA A 617 35.69 28.45 -31.59
CA ALA A 617 35.97 29.14 -32.85
C ALA A 617 36.65 28.24 -33.89
N SER A 618 37.35 27.20 -33.44
CA SER A 618 38.01 26.19 -34.26
C SER A 618 37.49 24.80 -33.95
N GLY A 619 37.65 23.88 -34.90
CA GLY A 619 37.21 22.50 -34.80
C GLY A 619 38.19 21.55 -35.47
N GLY A 620 37.91 20.26 -35.31
CA GLY A 620 38.55 19.18 -36.05
C GLY A 620 37.50 18.29 -36.69
N ALA A 621 37.79 17.76 -37.87
CA ALA A 621 36.95 16.80 -38.56
C ALA A 621 37.82 15.76 -39.28
N SER A 622 37.19 14.68 -39.69
CA SER A 622 37.81 13.65 -40.53
C SER A 622 37.06 13.60 -41.85
N ARG A 623 37.77 13.33 -42.94
CA ARG A 623 37.16 13.08 -44.24
C ARG A 623 37.88 11.94 -44.94
N VAL A 624 37.11 11.23 -45.77
CA VAL A 624 37.60 10.14 -46.60
C VAL A 624 37.25 10.43 -48.03
N VAL A 625 38.24 10.32 -48.90
CA VAL A 625 38.09 10.45 -50.33
C VAL A 625 38.48 9.12 -50.96
N SER A 626 37.49 8.44 -51.56
CA SER A 626 37.68 7.22 -52.33
C SER A 626 37.84 7.60 -53.79
N MET A 627 38.93 7.15 -54.43
CA MET A 627 39.11 7.37 -55.87
C MET A 627 37.99 6.69 -56.66
N LYS A 628 37.54 5.50 -56.26
CA LYS A 628 36.42 4.81 -56.90
C LYS A 628 35.14 5.65 -56.97
N LEU A 629 34.89 6.49 -55.97
CA LEU A 629 33.69 7.35 -55.91
C LEU A 629 33.93 8.77 -56.47
N ALA A 630 35.05 9.39 -56.12
CA ALA A 630 35.31 10.80 -56.43
C ALA A 630 36.05 11.00 -57.76
N ALA A 631 36.87 10.03 -58.18
CA ALA A 631 37.72 10.11 -59.36
C ALA A 631 37.90 8.72 -60.03
N PRO A 632 36.81 8.09 -60.53
CA PRO A 632 36.86 6.73 -61.06
C PRO A 632 37.76 6.61 -62.31
N ASP A 633 37.81 7.65 -63.14
CA ASP A 633 38.69 7.70 -64.32
C ASP A 633 40.17 7.71 -63.91
N GLU A 634 40.51 8.47 -62.86
CA GLU A 634 41.87 8.51 -62.30
C GLU A 634 42.25 7.17 -61.64
N LEU A 635 41.31 6.47 -61.01
CA LEU A 635 41.55 5.12 -60.53
C LEU A 635 41.83 4.16 -61.69
N PHE A 636 41.11 4.30 -62.81
CA PHE A 636 41.35 3.52 -64.02
C PHE A 636 42.73 3.83 -64.64
N TYR A 637 43.15 5.09 -64.67
CA TYR A 637 44.50 5.46 -65.10
C TYR A 637 45.57 4.93 -64.15
N LEU A 638 45.35 4.97 -62.84
CA LEU A 638 46.26 4.38 -61.85
C LEU A 638 46.43 2.88 -62.09
N ALA A 639 45.34 2.15 -62.31
CA ALA A 639 45.36 0.70 -62.50
C ALA A 639 45.97 0.27 -63.86
N ASN A 640 45.84 1.07 -64.91
CA ASN A 640 46.33 0.67 -66.25
C ASN A 640 47.69 1.29 -66.64
N GLN A 641 47.98 2.49 -66.15
CA GLN A 641 49.17 3.28 -66.53
C GLN A 641 50.11 3.51 -65.35
N GLY A 642 49.69 3.17 -64.13
CA GLY A 642 50.48 3.39 -62.91
C GLY A 642 50.58 4.86 -62.52
N GLN A 643 49.74 5.76 -63.05
CA GLN A 643 49.75 7.19 -62.74
C GLN A 643 48.32 7.71 -62.59
N ALA A 644 48.11 8.61 -61.63
CA ALA A 644 46.84 9.29 -61.43
C ALA A 644 47.00 10.61 -60.69
N GLU A 645 46.02 11.48 -60.85
CA GLU A 645 45.89 12.75 -60.14
C GLU A 645 44.66 12.73 -59.22
N LEU A 646 44.85 13.08 -57.96
CA LEU A 646 43.77 13.23 -56.99
C LEU A 646 43.71 14.67 -56.50
N VAL A 647 42.62 15.36 -56.81
CA VAL A 647 42.40 16.77 -56.45
C VAL A 647 41.49 16.84 -55.23
N PHE A 648 41.89 17.60 -54.22
CA PHE A 648 41.06 17.96 -53.07
C PHE A 648 40.65 19.42 -53.20
N ASP A 649 39.41 19.69 -53.61
CA ASP A 649 38.89 21.05 -53.77
C ASP A 649 38.30 21.53 -52.44
N ALA A 650 38.29 22.85 -52.20
CA ALA A 650 37.52 23.46 -51.13
C ALA A 650 36.01 23.13 -51.22
N ALA A 651 35.50 22.86 -52.44
CA ALA A 651 34.12 22.42 -52.65
C ALA A 651 33.78 21.07 -52.00
N ASP A 652 34.79 20.23 -51.74
CA ASP A 652 34.63 18.95 -51.06
C ASP A 652 34.38 19.12 -49.55
N PHE A 653 34.54 20.33 -49.01
CA PHE A 653 34.42 20.59 -47.58
C PHE A 653 33.19 21.43 -47.25
N PRO A 654 32.62 21.29 -46.03
CA PRO A 654 31.52 22.15 -45.61
C PRO A 654 31.90 23.64 -45.64
N ARG A 655 31.07 24.45 -46.31
CA ARG A 655 31.33 25.89 -46.54
C ARG A 655 31.47 26.76 -45.27
N PHE A 656 31.06 26.24 -44.11
CA PHE A 656 31.23 26.92 -42.83
C PHE A 656 32.62 26.69 -42.22
N GLN A 657 33.46 25.84 -42.82
CA GLN A 657 34.82 25.56 -42.42
C GLN A 657 35.79 26.37 -43.30
N LYS A 658 36.76 27.02 -42.67
CA LYS A 658 37.83 27.78 -43.32
C LYS A 658 39.19 27.34 -42.79
N ASP A 659 40.25 27.74 -43.46
CA ASP A 659 41.63 27.48 -43.03
C ASP A 659 41.86 25.99 -42.74
N LEU A 660 41.52 25.15 -43.72
CA LEU A 660 41.59 23.69 -43.62
C LEU A 660 43.06 23.23 -43.56
N VAL A 661 43.53 22.82 -42.38
CA VAL A 661 44.91 22.37 -42.15
C VAL A 661 44.93 20.88 -41.84
N ARG A 662 45.72 20.12 -42.61
CA ARG A 662 45.88 18.67 -42.46
C ARG A 662 46.56 18.33 -41.14
N GLY A 663 45.89 17.54 -40.32
CA GLY A 663 46.39 17.06 -39.03
C GLY A 663 47.06 15.69 -39.15
N ARG A 664 46.31 14.69 -39.64
CA ARG A 664 46.81 13.34 -39.93
C ARG A 664 46.35 12.87 -41.29
N ALA A 665 47.13 12.01 -41.93
CA ALA A 665 46.75 11.34 -43.17
C ALA A 665 47.03 9.84 -43.13
N THR A 666 46.16 9.06 -43.76
CA THR A 666 46.34 7.64 -44.01
C THR A 666 45.83 7.31 -45.40
N ILE A 667 46.62 6.59 -46.19
CA ILE A 667 46.21 6.08 -47.50
C ILE A 667 45.95 4.59 -47.34
N GLN A 668 44.78 4.13 -47.79
CA GLN A 668 44.42 2.72 -47.79
C GLN A 668 44.20 2.28 -49.24
N LEU A 669 44.95 1.27 -49.65
CA LEU A 669 44.83 0.61 -50.94
C LEU A 669 44.08 -0.70 -50.72
N SER A 670 43.12 -1.01 -51.58
CA SER A 670 42.36 -2.26 -51.50
C SER A 670 42.59 -3.11 -52.75
N GLY A 671 42.40 -4.43 -52.61
CA GLY A 671 42.59 -5.41 -53.68
C GLY A 671 43.85 -6.26 -53.54
N ALA A 672 43.97 -7.30 -54.37
CA ALA A 672 45.04 -8.29 -54.29
C ALA A 672 46.44 -7.68 -54.52
N ALA A 673 46.53 -6.59 -55.30
CA ALA A 673 47.78 -5.90 -55.62
C ALA A 673 48.21 -4.86 -54.56
N ALA A 674 47.39 -4.60 -53.53
CA ALA A 674 47.62 -3.51 -52.56
C ALA A 674 48.70 -3.81 -51.51
N ARG A 675 49.01 -5.08 -51.26
CA ARG A 675 49.87 -5.50 -50.14
C ARG A 675 51.34 -5.22 -50.42
N GLY A 676 52.01 -4.46 -49.54
CA GLY A 676 53.45 -4.19 -49.67
C GLY A 676 53.84 -3.28 -50.85
N ILE A 677 52.88 -2.64 -51.51
CA ILE A 677 53.12 -1.82 -52.70
C ILE A 677 53.83 -0.52 -52.32
N LYS A 678 54.79 -0.10 -53.15
CA LYS A 678 55.45 1.19 -53.09
C LYS A 678 54.80 2.17 -54.05
N LEU A 679 54.40 3.33 -53.54
CA LEU A 679 53.84 4.41 -54.34
C LEU A 679 54.63 5.69 -54.14
N ARG A 680 54.77 6.46 -55.22
CA ARG A 680 55.35 7.80 -55.21
C ARG A 680 54.22 8.81 -55.17
N LEU A 681 54.27 9.71 -54.20
CA LEU A 681 53.28 10.76 -53.99
C LEU A 681 53.96 12.13 -54.12
N THR A 682 53.51 12.96 -55.05
CA THR A 682 53.91 14.37 -55.15
C THR A 682 52.71 15.24 -54.83
N SER A 683 52.77 15.95 -53.71
CA SER A 683 51.75 16.94 -53.30
C SER A 683 52.18 18.33 -53.76
N VAL A 684 51.25 19.10 -54.34
CA VAL A 684 51.50 20.50 -54.72
C VAL A 684 51.85 21.36 -53.49
N ALA A 685 51.19 21.12 -52.36
CA ALA A 685 51.46 21.83 -51.11
C ALA A 685 52.85 21.52 -50.50
N LEU A 686 53.45 20.36 -50.81
CA LEU A 686 54.76 19.94 -50.31
C LEU A 686 55.90 20.20 -51.31
N GLY A 687 55.61 20.19 -52.61
CA GLY A 687 56.52 20.55 -53.69
C GLY A 687 57.61 19.54 -54.03
N HIS A 688 57.60 18.34 -53.44
CA HIS A 688 58.54 17.26 -53.77
C HIS A 688 57.92 15.86 -53.61
N GLU A 689 58.57 14.84 -54.19
CA GLU A 689 58.09 13.46 -54.24
C GLU A 689 58.42 12.69 -52.94
N LEU A 690 57.44 11.94 -52.43
CA LEU A 690 57.55 11.04 -51.30
C LEU A 690 57.43 9.59 -51.77
N LEU A 691 58.36 8.71 -51.39
CA LEU A 691 58.25 7.27 -51.60
C LEU A 691 57.58 6.62 -50.39
N LEU A 692 56.38 6.09 -50.57
CA LEU A 692 55.54 5.50 -49.53
C LEU A 692 55.43 3.99 -49.74
N THR A 693 55.42 3.20 -48.67
CA THR A 693 55.29 1.73 -48.73
C THR A 693 54.10 1.29 -47.90
N ALA A 694 53.18 0.55 -48.50
CA ALA A 694 52.01 0.00 -47.83
C ALA A 694 52.40 -1.18 -46.93
N ASP A 695 51.66 -1.35 -45.84
CA ASP A 695 51.80 -2.51 -44.95
C ASP A 695 51.13 -3.78 -45.54
N ALA A 696 51.04 -4.83 -44.72
CA ALA A 696 50.43 -6.11 -45.10
C ALA A 696 48.92 -6.01 -45.40
N ASP A 697 48.26 -4.97 -44.90
CA ASP A 697 46.83 -4.70 -45.06
C ASP A 697 46.56 -3.60 -46.11
N GLY A 698 47.60 -3.12 -46.81
CA GLY A 698 47.48 -2.08 -47.83
C GLY A 698 47.40 -0.65 -47.27
N ASN A 699 47.70 -0.44 -45.98
CA ASN A 699 47.64 0.87 -45.35
C ASN A 699 49.00 1.56 -45.33
N ILE A 700 48.99 2.88 -45.50
CA ILE A 700 50.12 3.79 -45.34
C ILE A 700 49.67 4.86 -44.36
N SER A 701 50.11 4.73 -43.11
CA SER A 701 49.77 5.70 -42.06
C SER A 701 50.90 6.68 -41.81
N ASP A 702 50.56 7.95 -41.60
CA ASP A 702 51.53 8.96 -41.14
C ASP A 702 51.96 8.75 -39.67
N ALA A 703 51.24 7.90 -38.93
CA ALA A 703 51.54 7.57 -37.54
C ALA A 703 52.65 6.51 -37.41
N ALA A 704 52.96 5.79 -38.50
CA ALA A 704 54.04 4.83 -38.53
C ALA A 704 55.40 5.55 -38.37
N ALA A 705 56.29 4.97 -37.55
CA ALA A 705 57.59 5.56 -37.27
C ALA A 705 58.42 5.74 -38.56
N GLY A 706 58.87 6.97 -38.82
CA GLY A 706 59.66 7.30 -40.02
C GLY A 706 58.84 7.39 -41.33
N SER A 707 57.51 7.35 -41.27
CA SER A 707 56.65 7.45 -42.46
C SER A 707 56.84 8.79 -43.18
N PRO A 708 57.23 8.80 -44.48
CA PRO A 708 57.36 10.03 -45.24
C PRO A 708 56.04 10.80 -45.38
N LEU A 709 54.90 10.13 -45.22
CA LEU A 709 53.57 10.76 -45.24
C LEU A 709 53.38 11.79 -44.12
N ALA A 710 54.11 11.66 -43.01
CA ALA A 710 54.06 12.62 -41.89
C ALA A 710 54.53 14.03 -42.26
N GLN A 711 55.26 14.19 -43.37
CA GLN A 711 55.68 15.50 -43.89
C GLN A 711 54.49 16.35 -44.39
N LEU A 712 53.35 15.73 -44.68
CA LEU A 712 52.14 16.44 -45.11
C LEU A 712 51.34 17.06 -43.96
N ARG A 713 51.75 16.86 -42.70
CA ARG A 713 51.10 17.45 -41.53
C ARG A 713 51.31 18.97 -41.50
N ASN A 714 50.30 19.69 -41.04
CA ASN A 714 50.24 21.16 -40.98
C ASN A 714 50.26 21.87 -42.35
N HIS A 715 50.11 21.16 -43.46
CA HIS A 715 49.87 21.73 -44.79
C HIS A 715 48.37 21.85 -45.08
N PRO A 716 47.94 22.69 -46.04
CA PRO A 716 46.55 22.76 -46.46
C PRO A 716 45.98 21.40 -46.89
N VAL A 717 44.71 21.15 -46.57
CA VAL A 717 44.03 19.95 -47.06
C VAL A 717 43.68 20.07 -48.53
N VAL A 718 43.27 21.28 -48.95
CA VAL A 718 43.07 21.65 -50.36
C VAL A 718 44.41 21.58 -51.06
N ASP A 719 44.57 20.57 -51.91
CA ASP A 719 45.85 20.12 -52.43
C ASP A 719 45.62 19.24 -53.66
N THR A 720 46.64 19.06 -54.48
CA THR A 720 46.62 18.16 -55.63
C THR A 720 47.72 17.14 -55.45
N TRP A 721 47.36 15.86 -55.50
CA TRP A 721 48.25 14.73 -55.29
C TRP A 721 48.46 13.99 -56.61
N GLN A 722 49.71 13.96 -57.09
CA GLN A 722 50.12 13.10 -58.19
C GLN A 722 50.64 11.79 -57.62
N ILE A 723 49.99 10.69 -57.98
CA ILE A 723 50.28 9.35 -57.49
C ILE A 723 50.88 8.54 -58.64
N ALA A 724 52.05 7.95 -58.41
CA ALA A 724 52.71 7.09 -59.38
C ALA A 724 53.18 5.77 -58.76
N ILE A 725 52.82 4.65 -59.39
CA ILE A 725 53.28 3.30 -59.06
C ILE A 725 54.16 2.84 -60.22
N ARG A 726 55.45 2.60 -59.94
CA ARG A 726 56.43 2.19 -60.95
C ARG A 726 56.82 0.74 -60.78
N GLY A 727 57.09 0.06 -61.90
CA GLY A 727 57.58 -1.32 -61.91
C GLY A 727 58.94 -1.49 -61.23
N ASP A 728 59.84 -0.50 -61.35
CA ASP A 728 61.16 -0.53 -60.71
C ASP A 728 61.08 -0.59 -59.17
N ASP A 729 60.08 0.08 -58.60
CA ASP A 729 59.85 0.09 -57.14
C ASP A 729 59.05 -1.15 -56.68
N ASN A 730 58.36 -1.83 -57.61
CA ASN A 730 57.43 -2.95 -57.37
C ASN A 730 57.66 -4.14 -58.32
N PRO A 731 58.85 -4.77 -58.32
CA PRO A 731 59.16 -5.86 -59.26
C PRO A 731 58.22 -7.07 -59.12
N GLN A 732 57.59 -7.25 -57.95
CA GLN A 732 56.64 -8.32 -57.69
C GLN A 732 55.31 -8.19 -58.46
N LEU A 733 54.99 -7.00 -58.96
CA LEU A 733 53.77 -6.72 -59.75
C LEU A 733 54.06 -6.63 -61.25
N VAL A 734 55.30 -6.91 -61.68
CA VAL A 734 55.69 -6.86 -63.09
C VAL A 734 55.62 -8.26 -63.70
N HIS A 735 54.74 -8.45 -64.68
CA HIS A 735 54.55 -9.71 -65.39
C HIS A 735 54.84 -9.50 -66.88
N GLY A 736 55.79 -10.25 -67.45
CA GLY A 736 56.16 -10.11 -68.87
C GLY A 736 56.74 -8.73 -69.25
N GLY A 737 57.31 -7.99 -68.28
CA GLY A 737 57.84 -6.64 -68.50
C GLY A 737 56.80 -5.52 -68.44
N VAL A 738 55.53 -5.85 -68.15
CA VAL A 738 54.43 -4.90 -67.97
C VAL A 738 54.02 -4.88 -66.50
N LEU A 739 53.81 -3.70 -65.95
CA LEU A 739 53.27 -3.53 -64.60
C LEU A 739 51.79 -3.90 -64.60
N ASP A 740 51.41 -4.92 -63.83
CA ASP A 740 50.02 -5.36 -63.67
C ASP A 740 49.46 -4.88 -62.33
N LEU A 741 48.55 -3.90 -62.40
CA LEU A 741 47.79 -3.41 -61.26
C LEU A 741 46.29 -3.75 -61.39
N GLY A 742 45.92 -4.72 -62.23
CA GLY A 742 44.52 -5.13 -62.43
C GLY A 742 43.83 -5.65 -61.15
N GLY A 743 44.60 -5.99 -60.12
CA GLY A 743 44.12 -6.35 -58.79
C GLY A 743 43.96 -5.18 -57.80
N LEU A 744 44.15 -3.92 -58.22
CA LEU A 744 43.92 -2.74 -57.38
C LEU A 744 42.45 -2.33 -57.44
N GLY A 745 41.75 -2.40 -56.30
CA GLY A 745 40.31 -2.17 -56.22
C GLY A 745 39.90 -0.71 -55.96
N ASP A 746 40.60 -0.02 -55.07
CA ASP A 746 40.34 1.38 -54.70
C ASP A 746 41.55 1.94 -53.94
N LEU A 747 41.72 3.26 -54.00
CA LEU A 747 42.64 4.04 -53.19
C LEU A 747 41.82 5.06 -52.40
N LYS A 748 41.82 4.91 -51.07
CA LYS A 748 41.13 5.79 -50.15
C LYS A 748 42.13 6.63 -49.38
N VAL A 749 41.91 7.94 -49.36
CA VAL A 749 42.69 8.86 -48.53
C VAL A 749 41.83 9.31 -47.36
N PHE A 750 42.27 8.96 -46.16
CA PHE A 750 41.72 9.40 -44.89
C PHE A 750 42.58 10.58 -44.41
N PHE A 751 41.95 11.71 -44.09
CA PHE A 751 42.65 12.78 -43.40
C PHE A 751 41.81 13.38 -42.28
N GLU A 752 42.46 13.53 -41.13
CA GLU A 752 41.99 14.38 -40.05
C GLU A 752 42.50 15.79 -40.32
N TYR A 753 41.64 16.79 -40.14
CA TYR A 753 42.00 18.17 -40.40
C TYR A 753 41.41 19.11 -39.35
N LYS A 754 42.10 20.21 -39.12
CA LYS A 754 41.67 21.32 -38.29
C LYS A 754 41.13 22.43 -39.17
N PHE A 755 40.17 23.18 -38.65
CA PHE A 755 39.56 24.27 -39.37
C PHE A 755 39.04 25.35 -38.42
N ASN A 756 38.81 26.54 -38.95
CA ASN A 756 38.12 27.62 -38.27
C ASN A 756 36.68 27.67 -38.75
N TYR A 757 35.73 27.88 -37.83
CA TYR A 757 34.35 28.14 -38.21
C TYR A 757 34.23 29.56 -38.79
N ARG A 758 33.39 29.71 -39.82
CA ARG A 758 33.15 30.98 -40.52
C ARG A 758 32.64 32.10 -39.63
#